data_AF-A0A1H2N2F8-F1
#
_entry.id   AF-A0A1H2N2F8-F1
#
_cell.length_a   1.000
_cell.length_b   1.000
_cell.length_c   1.000
_cell.angle_alpha   90.00
_cell.angle_beta   90.00
_cell.angle_gamma   90.00
#
_symmetry.space_group_name_H-M   'P 1'
#
loop_
_entity.id
_entity.type
_entity.pdbx_description
1 polymer ?
#
loop_
_entity_poly.entity_id
_entity_poly.type
_entity_poly.pdbx_seq_one_letter_code
_entity_poly.pdbx_strand_id
1 'polypeptide(L)'
;MVPDAPVVKQTERPHPLTPFIRGWLVLVAVVVGFGPRLVDPDEREGLASLGLVWILVGVLVICLLAAAAGFVSWRFTRFVIDDEELRIETGVLFKTSRKVAFERIQSVDIIQPFAARLFGLGELRIEAGAGDSGLRLRYLSRTKAARLRDYLLARAHGSTARLADSDDTLAPDVLFDAGVADRTLVTVTPQALVGSFLTSTEFLVPLLVTVGFAVVAATTGIGVVALGGIVPMVLGVFSLVSRRVIAMFHFTLAESSRGLRVTRGLTNLTSQSVPVDRIQGVRLCQPVLWKPFGWWRVDVDIVGYGSRDSENNGGEATSVLLPVATPAQVRVAMSRVLPGFAVEQIATHGVPRRARWFRWFDWWTLRYGWDERAIVTEHGWLVHERHVVPHAKTQSVRIEQGPLQRRLRLADVHVDTPKGPVHSVARQLDEATARKLAWTQLDRARAARAAARVTADPAAEVRPESEDERRSADAVLAELGTGRDRLLGEGGESQVFALDDDRVLRLYRGVHGEDQPLSPVVDQLRGLYGFWERTRAPGDRALQLPLVLDAGTSHGRTWTIDRRFGGGSLAAWLPTADLAGRRAALSSLLDAAEAMAGLPLPVAGFARLVGEGAPQTYPSLVELLQSMLAGPTTRSHAHLTRDVPDVAGVWDRMVRDLARRTVTPTLVHGDFCAPNVYVSPPSPGSPGEAPRVTGVGDFSPHTLQADPLMDLTGAVAFLELETYEGAVADSEWLLGQAVQRYGPEVARWIGVYRRYFAFYFSDTADVEPRTYAWCLRQLDGA
;
A
#
# COMPACT_ATOMS: atom_id res chain seq x y z
N MET A 1 -28.93 -18.79 17.59
CA MET A 1 -30.15 -18.26 16.96
C MET A 1 -29.77 -17.96 15.52
N VAL A 2 -30.38 -18.66 14.55
CA VAL A 2 -30.33 -18.55 13.06
C VAL A 2 -29.01 -18.11 12.38
N PRO A 3 -28.38 -18.93 11.51
CA PRO A 3 -27.26 -18.51 10.67
C PRO A 3 -27.72 -17.75 9.41
N ASP A 4 -26.88 -16.83 8.94
CA ASP A 4 -26.81 -16.18 7.63
C ASP A 4 -28.02 -15.36 7.13
N ALA A 5 -27.87 -14.03 7.17
CA ALA A 5 -28.30 -13.23 6.04
C ALA A 5 -27.28 -13.44 4.89
N PRO A 6 -27.70 -13.74 3.65
CA PRO A 6 -26.75 -13.96 2.58
C PRO A 6 -26.01 -12.65 2.28
N VAL A 7 -24.70 -12.67 2.52
CA VAL A 7 -23.71 -11.78 1.90
C VAL A 7 -24.08 -11.60 0.43
N VAL A 8 -24.16 -10.36 -0.07
CA VAL A 8 -24.72 -10.04 -1.39
C VAL A 8 -23.78 -10.59 -2.48
N LYS A 9 -23.94 -11.88 -2.78
CA LYS A 9 -23.20 -12.57 -3.84
C LYS A 9 -23.68 -12.08 -5.20
N GLN A 10 -22.98 -11.12 -5.77
CA GLN A 10 -23.29 -10.67 -7.12
C GLN A 10 -22.71 -11.67 -8.12
N THR A 11 -23.58 -12.53 -8.66
CA THR A 11 -23.22 -13.50 -9.70
C THR A 11 -23.54 -12.93 -11.06
N GLU A 12 -22.52 -12.79 -11.90
CA GLU A 12 -22.65 -12.23 -13.23
C GLU A 12 -21.95 -13.08 -14.29
N ARG A 13 -22.19 -12.76 -15.56
CA ARG A 13 -21.65 -13.47 -16.72
C ARG A 13 -20.85 -12.52 -17.61
N PRO A 14 -19.81 -13.03 -18.31
CA PRO A 14 -19.12 -12.28 -19.34
C PRO A 14 -20.07 -11.74 -20.41
N HIS A 15 -19.65 -10.72 -21.16
CA HIS A 15 -20.47 -10.14 -22.21
C HIS A 15 -20.89 -11.18 -23.26
N PRO A 16 -22.14 -11.16 -23.78
CA PRO A 16 -22.64 -12.14 -24.75
C PRO A 16 -21.86 -12.21 -26.06
N LEU A 17 -21.10 -11.18 -26.41
CA LEU A 17 -20.23 -11.17 -27.60
C LEU A 17 -18.91 -11.95 -27.43
N THR A 18 -18.65 -12.50 -26.23
CA THR A 18 -17.43 -13.29 -25.94
C THR A 18 -17.17 -14.44 -26.94
N PRO A 19 -18.16 -15.25 -27.35
CA PRO A 19 -17.96 -16.31 -28.34
C PRO A 19 -17.49 -15.77 -29.70
N PHE A 20 -18.07 -14.67 -30.18
CA PHE A 20 -17.72 -14.06 -31.47
C PHE A 20 -16.28 -13.51 -31.46
N ILE A 21 -15.86 -12.88 -30.36
CA ILE A 21 -14.49 -12.36 -30.18
C ILE A 21 -13.44 -13.49 -30.10
N ARG A 22 -13.83 -14.73 -29.77
CA ARG A 22 -12.92 -15.88 -29.85
C ARG A 22 -12.96 -16.57 -31.21
N GLY A 23 -14.14 -16.62 -31.83
CA GLY A 23 -14.38 -17.33 -33.09
C GLY A 23 -13.65 -16.74 -34.30
N TRP A 24 -13.35 -15.44 -34.32
CA TRP A 24 -12.69 -14.82 -35.48
C TRP A 24 -11.29 -15.39 -35.78
N LEU A 25 -10.58 -15.91 -34.76
CA LEU A 25 -9.28 -16.58 -34.98
C LEU A 25 -9.42 -17.85 -35.81
N VAL A 26 -10.57 -18.54 -35.72
CA VAL A 26 -10.86 -19.71 -36.55
C VAL A 26 -11.02 -19.28 -38.01
N LEU A 27 -11.68 -18.15 -38.27
CA LEU A 27 -11.77 -17.58 -39.62
C LEU A 27 -10.38 -17.24 -40.18
N VAL A 28 -9.51 -16.62 -39.38
CA VAL A 28 -8.13 -16.33 -39.79
C VAL A 28 -7.34 -17.62 -40.03
N ALA A 29 -7.43 -18.61 -39.15
CA ALA A 29 -6.75 -19.89 -39.33
C ALA A 29 -7.22 -20.64 -40.58
N VAL A 30 -8.52 -20.56 -40.90
CA VAL A 30 -9.08 -21.09 -42.15
C VAL A 30 -8.51 -20.31 -43.34
N VAL A 31 -8.49 -18.98 -43.31
CA VAL A 31 -7.94 -18.17 -44.42
C VAL A 31 -6.44 -18.41 -44.62
N VAL A 32 -5.66 -18.48 -43.55
CA VAL A 32 -4.20 -18.74 -43.62
C VAL A 32 -3.91 -20.18 -44.00
N GLY A 33 -4.73 -21.14 -43.55
CA GLY A 33 -4.60 -22.54 -43.89
C GLY A 33 -4.99 -22.83 -45.34
N PHE A 34 -6.09 -22.27 -45.83
CA PHE A 34 -6.59 -22.53 -47.18
C PHE A 34 -6.08 -21.53 -48.23
N GLY A 35 -5.65 -20.34 -47.82
CA GLY A 35 -5.18 -19.29 -48.72
C GLY A 35 -4.01 -19.69 -49.62
N PRO A 36 -2.90 -20.24 -49.08
CA PRO A 36 -1.78 -20.72 -49.88
C PRO A 36 -2.17 -21.86 -50.84
N ARG A 37 -3.06 -22.76 -50.37
CA ARG A 37 -3.57 -23.89 -51.16
C ARG A 37 -4.43 -23.45 -52.34
N LEU A 38 -5.07 -22.29 -52.22
CA LEU A 38 -5.80 -21.62 -53.30
C LEU A 38 -4.89 -20.82 -54.23
N VAL A 39 -3.57 -20.77 -54.02
CA VAL A 39 -2.59 -20.10 -54.90
C VAL A 39 -1.72 -21.11 -55.65
N ASP A 40 -1.40 -22.24 -55.01
CA ASP A 40 -0.59 -23.32 -55.56
C ASP A 40 -1.34 -24.11 -56.68
N PRO A 41 -0.82 -24.17 -57.93
CA PRO A 41 -1.47 -24.87 -59.04
C PRO A 41 -1.75 -26.36 -58.80
N ASP A 42 -0.84 -27.07 -58.11
CA ASP A 42 -0.94 -28.52 -57.91
C ASP A 42 -2.00 -28.85 -56.83
N GLU A 43 -2.06 -28.05 -55.76
CA GLU A 43 -3.11 -28.21 -54.74
C GLU A 43 -4.48 -27.70 -55.21
N ARG A 44 -4.51 -26.72 -56.13
CA ARG A 44 -5.74 -26.21 -56.75
C ARG A 44 -6.50 -27.29 -57.52
N GLU A 45 -5.82 -28.20 -58.24
CA GLU A 45 -6.47 -29.33 -58.92
C GLU A 45 -7.12 -30.31 -57.93
N GLY A 46 -6.44 -30.60 -56.82
CA GLY A 46 -6.99 -31.40 -55.72
C GLY A 46 -8.21 -30.75 -55.07
N LEU A 47 -8.18 -29.43 -54.81
CA LEU A 47 -9.31 -28.66 -54.26
C LEU A 47 -10.47 -28.50 -55.25
N ALA A 48 -10.19 -28.40 -56.56
CA ALA A 48 -11.20 -28.33 -57.60
C ALA A 48 -12.01 -29.62 -57.70
N SER A 49 -11.38 -30.79 -57.46
CA SER A 49 -12.05 -32.10 -57.46
C SER A 49 -13.09 -32.28 -56.35
N LEU A 50 -12.92 -31.60 -55.22
CA LEU A 50 -13.86 -31.59 -54.10
C LEU A 50 -15.08 -30.69 -54.37
N GLY A 51 -15.01 -29.80 -55.37
CA GLY A 51 -16.05 -28.81 -55.66
C GLY A 51 -16.08 -27.67 -54.64
N LEU A 52 -16.06 -26.42 -55.13
CA LEU A 52 -16.05 -25.19 -54.31
C LEU A 52 -17.17 -25.16 -53.25
N VAL A 53 -18.31 -25.80 -53.56
CA VAL A 53 -19.45 -25.97 -52.64
C VAL A 53 -19.09 -26.77 -51.38
N TRP A 54 -18.38 -27.89 -51.50
CA TRP A 54 -18.04 -28.73 -50.33
C TRP A 54 -16.98 -28.10 -49.44
N ILE A 55 -16.06 -27.32 -50.01
CA ILE A 55 -15.10 -26.51 -49.24
C ILE A 55 -15.85 -25.44 -48.44
N LEU A 56 -16.80 -24.73 -49.06
CA LEU A 56 -17.63 -23.76 -48.37
C LEU A 56 -18.49 -24.40 -47.27
N VAL A 57 -19.06 -25.58 -47.52
CA VAL A 57 -19.81 -26.34 -46.52
C VAL A 57 -18.90 -26.78 -45.37
N GLY A 58 -17.70 -27.29 -45.65
CA GLY A 58 -16.73 -27.68 -44.62
C GLY A 58 -16.32 -26.50 -43.74
N VAL A 59 -16.02 -25.35 -44.36
CA VAL A 59 -15.72 -24.10 -43.62
C VAL A 59 -16.92 -23.65 -42.79
N LEU A 60 -18.13 -23.70 -43.35
CA LEU A 60 -19.36 -23.35 -42.63
C LEU A 60 -19.58 -24.26 -41.41
N VAL A 61 -19.39 -25.58 -41.57
CA VAL A 61 -19.50 -26.55 -40.47
C VAL A 61 -18.47 -26.28 -39.38
N ILE A 62 -17.21 -26.02 -39.75
CA ILE A 62 -16.16 -25.65 -38.79
C ILE A 62 -16.54 -24.37 -38.03
N CYS A 63 -17.03 -23.35 -38.73
CA CYS A 63 -17.49 -22.10 -38.13
C CYS A 63 -18.67 -22.30 -37.17
N LEU A 64 -19.65 -23.14 -37.55
CA LEU A 64 -20.80 -23.46 -36.70
C LEU A 64 -20.39 -24.25 -35.46
N LEU A 65 -19.51 -25.24 -35.60
CA LEU A 65 -18.98 -26.02 -34.47
C LEU A 65 -18.18 -25.13 -33.51
N ALA A 66 -17.35 -24.23 -34.05
CA ALA A 66 -16.60 -23.25 -33.25
C ALA A 66 -17.54 -22.28 -32.51
N ALA A 67 -18.60 -21.79 -33.17
CA ALA A 67 -19.60 -20.93 -32.57
C ALA A 67 -20.38 -21.65 -31.47
N ALA A 68 -20.80 -22.90 -31.69
CA ALA A 68 -21.47 -23.72 -30.69
C ALA A 68 -20.57 -23.99 -29.48
N ALA A 69 -19.30 -24.37 -29.71
CA ALA A 69 -18.33 -24.56 -28.63
C ALA A 69 -18.08 -23.26 -27.85
N GLY A 70 -17.96 -22.12 -28.54
CA GLY A 70 -17.83 -20.80 -27.92
C GLY A 70 -19.05 -20.40 -27.09
N PHE A 71 -20.26 -20.65 -27.58
CA PHE A 71 -21.51 -20.38 -26.88
C PHE A 71 -21.65 -21.24 -25.61
N VAL A 72 -21.38 -22.53 -25.72
CA VAL A 72 -21.37 -23.44 -24.56
C VAL A 72 -20.33 -22.95 -23.55
N SER A 73 -19.11 -22.65 -23.97
CA SER A 73 -18.07 -22.11 -23.07
C SER A 73 -18.52 -20.84 -22.35
N TRP A 74 -19.13 -19.88 -23.06
CA TRP A 74 -19.67 -18.65 -22.47
C TRP A 74 -20.81 -18.94 -21.48
N ARG A 75 -21.75 -19.83 -21.83
CA ARG A 75 -22.92 -20.15 -21.01
C ARG A 75 -22.57 -20.78 -19.66
N PHE A 76 -21.42 -21.44 -19.56
CA PHE A 76 -20.88 -22.07 -18.37
C PHE A 76 -19.75 -21.26 -17.68
N THR A 77 -19.45 -20.05 -18.15
CA THR A 77 -18.52 -19.14 -17.46
C THR A 77 -19.29 -18.17 -16.57
N ARG A 78 -18.98 -18.12 -15.28
CA ARG A 78 -19.58 -17.20 -14.31
C ARG A 78 -18.52 -16.56 -13.45
N PHE A 79 -18.75 -15.31 -13.05
CA PHE A 79 -17.96 -14.65 -12.02
C PHE A 79 -18.87 -14.29 -10.85
N VAL A 80 -18.34 -14.49 -9.64
CA VAL A 80 -19.02 -14.26 -8.38
C VAL A 80 -18.15 -13.29 -7.60
N ILE A 81 -18.70 -12.12 -7.31
CA ILE A 81 -18.08 -11.11 -6.46
C ILE A 81 -18.75 -11.27 -5.09
N ASP A 82 -17.93 -11.58 -4.08
CA ASP A 82 -18.33 -11.64 -2.67
C ASP A 82 -17.80 -10.39 -1.93
N ASP A 83 -18.00 -10.30 -0.61
CA ASP A 83 -17.47 -9.18 0.19
C ASP A 83 -15.96 -9.28 0.46
N GLU A 84 -15.37 -10.47 0.40
CA GLU A 84 -13.96 -10.74 0.71
C GLU A 84 -13.15 -11.30 -0.47
N GLU A 85 -13.81 -11.97 -1.41
CA GLU A 85 -13.15 -12.67 -2.52
C GLU A 85 -13.84 -12.47 -3.88
N LEU A 86 -13.02 -12.48 -4.94
CA LEU A 86 -13.45 -12.60 -6.33
C LEU A 86 -13.26 -14.04 -6.81
N ARG A 87 -14.33 -14.67 -7.28
CA ARG A 87 -14.33 -16.06 -7.76
C ARG A 87 -14.75 -16.16 -9.23
N ILE A 88 -13.96 -16.87 -10.03
CA ILE A 88 -14.30 -17.22 -11.41
C ILE A 88 -14.53 -18.72 -11.53
N GLU A 89 -15.70 -19.10 -12.03
CA GLU A 89 -16.08 -20.48 -12.33
C GLU A 89 -16.11 -20.69 -13.85
N THR A 90 -15.38 -21.69 -14.32
CA THR A 90 -15.35 -22.08 -15.73
C THR A 90 -15.42 -23.60 -15.86
N GLY A 91 -16.04 -24.09 -16.94
CA GLY A 91 -16.03 -25.51 -17.28
C GLY A 91 -17.40 -26.11 -17.56
N VAL A 92 -17.45 -27.01 -18.54
CA VAL A 92 -18.68 -27.70 -18.98
C VAL A 92 -18.77 -29.08 -18.30
N LEU A 93 -17.75 -29.92 -18.51
CA LEU A 93 -17.61 -31.26 -17.92
C LEU A 93 -16.74 -31.22 -16.65
N PHE A 94 -15.61 -30.52 -16.71
CA PHE A 94 -14.69 -30.34 -15.58
C PHE A 94 -14.79 -28.89 -15.08
N LYS A 95 -15.31 -28.70 -13.87
CA LYS A 95 -15.48 -27.38 -13.26
C LYS A 95 -14.17 -26.94 -12.61
N THR A 96 -13.66 -25.78 -13.02
CA THR A 96 -12.50 -25.12 -12.42
C THR A 96 -12.98 -23.84 -11.75
N SER A 97 -12.68 -23.70 -10.45
CA SER A 97 -12.97 -22.49 -9.68
C SER A 97 -11.65 -21.86 -9.24
N ARG A 98 -11.44 -20.58 -9.56
CA ARG A 98 -10.30 -19.79 -9.08
C ARG A 98 -10.81 -18.66 -8.21
N LYS A 99 -10.22 -18.49 -7.03
CA LYS A 99 -10.59 -17.51 -6.02
C LYS A 99 -9.40 -16.61 -5.73
N VAL A 100 -9.64 -15.32 -5.60
CA VAL A 100 -8.64 -14.32 -5.21
C VAL A 100 -9.26 -13.43 -4.14
N ALA A 101 -8.71 -13.44 -2.93
CA ALA A 101 -9.11 -12.53 -1.85
C ALA A 101 -8.72 -11.09 -2.22
N PHE A 102 -9.56 -10.11 -1.87
CA PHE A 102 -9.31 -8.71 -2.24
C PHE A 102 -8.00 -8.17 -1.69
N GLU A 103 -7.65 -8.52 -0.45
CA GLU A 103 -6.38 -8.17 0.20
C GLU A 103 -5.14 -8.66 -0.55
N ARG A 104 -5.28 -9.74 -1.35
CA ARG A 104 -4.18 -10.29 -2.16
C ARG A 104 -4.08 -9.64 -3.54
N ILE A 105 -5.07 -8.85 -3.96
CA ILE A 105 -5.05 -8.17 -5.26
C ILE A 105 -3.98 -7.09 -5.21
N GLN A 106 -3.00 -7.22 -6.11
CA GLN A 106 -1.87 -6.32 -6.18
C GLN A 106 -2.02 -5.30 -7.30
N SER A 107 -2.46 -5.73 -8.47
CA SER A 107 -2.69 -4.85 -9.60
C SER A 107 -3.88 -5.34 -10.42
N VAL A 108 -4.54 -4.39 -11.08
CA VAL A 108 -5.66 -4.68 -11.97
C VAL A 108 -5.46 -3.88 -13.26
N ASP A 109 -5.26 -4.61 -14.35
CA ASP A 109 -4.96 -4.07 -15.67
C ASP A 109 -6.13 -4.29 -16.62
N ILE A 110 -6.41 -3.31 -17.48
CA ILE A 110 -7.42 -3.42 -18.54
C ILE A 110 -6.71 -3.70 -19.85
N ILE A 111 -7.03 -4.85 -20.45
CA ILE A 111 -6.52 -5.27 -21.76
C ILE A 111 -7.67 -5.26 -22.75
N GLN A 112 -7.54 -4.53 -23.84
CA GLN A 112 -8.50 -4.50 -24.94
C GLN A 112 -7.82 -5.06 -26.19
N PRO A 113 -7.90 -6.38 -26.43
CA PRO A 113 -7.45 -6.97 -27.69
C PRO A 113 -8.17 -6.35 -28.87
N PHE A 114 -7.55 -6.33 -30.06
CA PHE A 114 -8.10 -5.66 -31.25
C PHE A 114 -9.58 -5.96 -31.51
N ALA A 115 -9.95 -7.25 -31.50
CA ALA A 115 -11.34 -7.65 -31.70
C ALA A 115 -12.27 -7.12 -30.59
N ALA A 116 -11.84 -7.16 -29.33
CA ALA A 116 -12.64 -6.63 -28.21
C ALA A 116 -12.78 -5.10 -28.29
N ARG A 117 -11.70 -4.40 -28.67
CA ARG A 117 -11.68 -2.94 -28.87
C ARG A 117 -12.70 -2.50 -29.92
N LEU A 118 -12.83 -3.23 -31.03
CA LEU A 118 -13.82 -2.92 -32.08
C LEU A 118 -15.28 -3.00 -31.56
N PHE A 119 -15.54 -3.89 -30.59
CA PHE A 119 -16.85 -4.06 -29.96
C PHE A 119 -17.02 -3.29 -28.64
N GLY A 120 -16.07 -2.43 -28.24
CA GLY A 120 -16.13 -1.67 -26.98
C GLY A 120 -15.98 -2.51 -25.70
N LEU A 121 -15.30 -3.65 -25.80
CA LEU A 121 -15.13 -4.64 -24.73
C LEU A 121 -13.67 -4.71 -24.25
N GLY A 122 -13.47 -5.04 -22.98
CA GLY A 122 -12.16 -5.21 -22.35
C GLY A 122 -12.09 -6.41 -21.41
N GLU A 123 -10.91 -6.99 -21.28
CA GLU A 123 -10.56 -8.02 -20.30
C GLU A 123 -9.84 -7.37 -19.12
N LEU A 124 -10.21 -7.76 -17.89
CA LEU A 124 -9.47 -7.39 -16.68
C LEU A 124 -8.47 -8.48 -16.33
N ARG A 125 -7.21 -8.11 -16.18
CA ARG A 125 -6.14 -8.98 -15.68
C ARG A 125 -5.82 -8.55 -14.26
N ILE A 126 -5.99 -9.47 -13.32
CA ILE A 126 -5.81 -9.25 -11.89
C ILE A 126 -4.60 -10.06 -11.46
N GLU A 127 -3.59 -9.40 -10.92
CA GLU A 127 -2.40 -10.07 -10.39
C GLU A 127 -2.47 -10.11 -8.87
N ALA A 128 -2.20 -11.30 -8.31
CA ALA A 128 -2.36 -11.59 -6.89
C ALA A 128 -1.09 -12.22 -6.32
N GLY A 129 -0.17 -11.40 -5.83
CA GLY A 129 1.04 -11.84 -5.13
C GLY A 129 2.04 -12.65 -5.99
N ALA A 130 3.25 -12.82 -5.45
CA ALA A 130 4.32 -13.55 -6.14
C ALA A 130 4.01 -15.05 -6.24
N GLY A 131 3.81 -15.55 -7.48
CA GLY A 131 3.76 -16.99 -7.78
C GLY A 131 2.40 -17.53 -8.23
N ASP A 132 1.32 -16.76 -8.15
CA ASP A 132 0.01 -17.19 -8.68
C ASP A 132 -0.18 -16.73 -10.13
N SER A 133 -0.79 -17.59 -10.94
CA SER A 133 -1.14 -17.27 -12.33
C SER A 133 -2.33 -16.31 -12.33
N GLY A 134 -2.06 -15.03 -12.60
CA GLY A 134 -3.03 -13.93 -12.53
C GLY A 134 -4.41 -14.28 -13.10
N LEU A 135 -5.46 -13.85 -12.39
CA LEU A 135 -6.85 -14.11 -12.72
C LEU A 135 -7.28 -13.21 -13.88
N ARG A 136 -7.93 -13.79 -14.90
CA ARG A 136 -8.39 -13.04 -16.08
C ARG A 136 -9.91 -13.06 -16.18
N LEU A 137 -10.52 -11.90 -16.05
CA LEU A 137 -11.95 -11.70 -16.22
C LEU A 137 -12.24 -11.18 -17.62
N ARG A 138 -12.77 -12.05 -18.47
CA ARG A 138 -12.84 -11.83 -19.92
C ARG A 138 -14.09 -11.06 -20.34
N TYR A 139 -13.86 -10.08 -21.21
CA TYR A 139 -14.82 -9.24 -21.94
C TYR A 139 -16.00 -8.73 -21.10
N LEU A 140 -15.74 -7.61 -20.44
CA LEU A 140 -16.72 -6.70 -19.87
C LEU A 140 -16.87 -5.48 -20.79
N SER A 141 -17.99 -4.75 -20.68
CA SER A 141 -18.06 -3.42 -21.30
C SER A 141 -16.96 -2.53 -20.73
N ARG A 142 -16.45 -1.61 -21.54
CA ARG A 142 -15.33 -0.74 -21.12
C ARG A 142 -15.62 0.04 -19.84
N THR A 143 -16.81 0.60 -19.71
CA THR A 143 -17.26 1.31 -18.50
C THR A 143 -17.29 0.38 -17.28
N LYS A 144 -17.82 -0.83 -17.45
CA LYS A 144 -17.87 -1.84 -16.38
C LYS A 144 -16.47 -2.34 -15.99
N ALA A 145 -15.57 -2.50 -16.96
CA ALA A 145 -14.19 -2.88 -16.69
C ALA A 145 -13.47 -1.81 -15.86
N ALA A 146 -13.63 -0.52 -16.22
CA ALA A 146 -13.08 0.59 -15.45
C ALA A 146 -13.65 0.65 -14.03
N ARG A 147 -14.98 0.57 -13.88
CA ARG A 147 -15.65 0.55 -12.57
C ARG A 147 -15.17 -0.61 -11.71
N LEU A 148 -15.14 -1.81 -12.27
CA LEU A 148 -14.73 -3.01 -11.52
C LEU A 148 -13.25 -2.96 -11.17
N ARG A 149 -12.37 -2.40 -12.01
CA ARG A 149 -10.96 -2.14 -11.66
C ARG A 149 -10.88 -1.24 -10.43
N ASP A 150 -11.57 -0.10 -10.46
CA ASP A 150 -11.49 0.90 -9.40
C ASP A 150 -12.10 0.38 -8.09
N TYR A 151 -13.17 -0.40 -8.17
CA TYR A 151 -13.76 -1.15 -7.05
C TYR A 151 -12.76 -2.17 -6.46
N LEU A 152 -12.17 -3.03 -7.28
CA LEU A 152 -11.24 -4.07 -6.82
C LEU A 152 -9.99 -3.45 -6.17
N LEU A 153 -9.45 -2.37 -6.74
CA LEU A 153 -8.32 -1.66 -6.16
C LEU A 153 -8.70 -0.97 -4.83
N ALA A 154 -9.88 -0.35 -4.74
CA ALA A 154 -10.35 0.26 -3.48
C ALA A 154 -10.49 -0.79 -2.37
N ARG A 155 -11.09 -1.95 -2.70
CA ARG A 155 -11.30 -3.05 -1.75
C ARG A 155 -9.98 -3.72 -1.33
N ALA A 156 -9.00 -3.81 -2.23
CA ALA A 156 -7.66 -4.33 -1.93
C ALA A 156 -6.89 -3.49 -0.89
N HIS A 157 -7.21 -2.20 -0.78
CA HIS A 157 -6.63 -1.27 0.19
C HIS A 157 -7.51 -1.08 1.45
N GLY A 158 -8.44 -2.00 1.73
CA GLY A 158 -9.25 -1.99 2.95
C GLY A 158 -10.42 -1.01 2.96
N SER A 159 -10.72 -0.32 1.85
CA SER A 159 -11.91 0.56 1.78
C SER A 159 -13.20 -0.27 1.69
N THR A 160 -14.23 0.13 2.45
CA THR A 160 -15.59 -0.47 2.41
C THR A 160 -16.44 0.13 1.27
N ALA A 161 -15.89 0.27 0.08
CA ALA A 161 -16.63 0.78 -1.08
C ALA A 161 -17.62 -0.28 -1.59
N ARG A 162 -18.89 0.10 -1.85
CA ARG A 162 -19.86 -0.75 -2.55
C ARG A 162 -19.83 -0.46 -4.06
N LEU A 163 -20.07 -1.47 -4.88
CA LEU A 163 -20.08 -1.36 -6.35
C LEU A 163 -21.13 -0.34 -6.85
N ALA A 164 -22.20 -0.11 -6.07
CA ALA A 164 -23.26 0.87 -6.36
C ALA A 164 -22.83 2.33 -6.10
N ASP A 165 -21.92 2.58 -5.16
CA ASP A 165 -21.42 3.94 -4.86
C ASP A 165 -20.53 4.49 -6.00
N SER A 166 -20.15 3.62 -6.94
CA SER A 166 -19.33 3.96 -8.12
C SER A 166 -20.17 4.42 -9.32
N ASP A 167 -21.51 4.46 -9.21
CA ASP A 167 -22.39 4.81 -10.33
C ASP A 167 -22.42 6.31 -10.67
N ASP A 168 -22.13 7.20 -9.72
CA ASP A 168 -22.23 8.66 -9.89
C ASP A 168 -20.96 9.37 -10.38
N THR A 169 -19.82 8.69 -10.43
CA THR A 169 -18.55 9.29 -10.88
C THR A 169 -18.08 8.78 -12.24
N LEU A 170 -18.25 9.65 -13.24
CA LEU A 170 -17.38 9.83 -14.43
C LEU A 170 -17.52 8.82 -15.59
N ALA A 171 -17.99 9.32 -16.74
CA ALA A 171 -17.88 8.65 -18.02
C ALA A 171 -16.44 8.80 -18.58
N PRO A 172 -15.71 7.70 -18.85
CA PRO A 172 -14.40 7.76 -19.50
C PRO A 172 -14.53 8.16 -20.99
N ASP A 173 -13.54 8.88 -21.51
CA ASP A 173 -13.51 9.33 -22.92
C ASP A 173 -13.54 8.13 -23.89
N VAL A 174 -14.36 8.23 -24.94
CA VAL A 174 -14.77 7.12 -25.84
C VAL A 174 -13.58 6.53 -26.61
N LEU A 175 -12.47 7.27 -26.72
CA LEU A 175 -11.26 6.85 -27.44
C LEU A 175 -10.06 6.53 -26.54
N PHE A 176 -10.02 7.02 -25.30
CA PHE A 176 -8.86 6.89 -24.40
C PHE A 176 -9.28 6.52 -22.99
N ASP A 177 -8.67 5.49 -22.41
CA ASP A 177 -8.92 5.02 -21.02
C ASP A 177 -8.30 5.94 -19.96
N ALA A 178 -8.29 7.25 -20.26
CA ALA A 178 -8.02 8.31 -19.32
C ALA A 178 -9.33 8.59 -18.59
N GLY A 179 -9.36 8.34 -17.29
CA GLY A 179 -10.42 8.85 -16.44
C GLY A 179 -10.37 10.37 -16.46
N VAL A 180 -11.51 11.04 -16.26
CA VAL A 180 -11.59 12.52 -16.22
C VAL A 180 -10.69 13.13 -15.12
N ALA A 181 -10.32 12.34 -14.11
CA ALA A 181 -9.40 12.71 -13.04
C ALA A 181 -7.91 12.41 -13.33
N ASP A 182 -7.59 11.73 -14.43
CA ASP A 182 -6.20 11.39 -14.75
C ASP A 182 -5.51 12.56 -15.45
N ARG A 183 -4.40 13.04 -14.86
CA ARG A 183 -3.59 14.10 -15.45
C ARG A 183 -2.51 13.49 -16.33
N THR A 184 -2.57 13.71 -17.64
CA THR A 184 -1.52 13.25 -18.56
C THR A 184 -0.20 13.97 -18.26
N LEU A 185 0.84 13.19 -17.94
CA LEU A 185 2.18 13.72 -17.63
C LEU A 185 3.02 13.79 -18.90
N VAL A 186 3.06 12.68 -19.65
CA VAL A 186 3.90 12.54 -20.84
C VAL A 186 3.15 11.75 -21.90
N THR A 187 3.11 12.26 -23.12
CA THR A 187 2.68 11.53 -24.31
C THR A 187 3.86 11.35 -25.25
N VAL A 188 4.07 10.13 -25.71
CA VAL A 188 5.14 9.81 -26.66
C VAL A 188 4.61 9.97 -28.07
N THR A 189 5.27 10.81 -28.87
CA THR A 189 4.86 11.01 -30.26
C THR A 189 5.17 9.76 -31.09
N PRO A 190 4.30 9.37 -32.04
CA PRO A 190 4.57 8.24 -32.93
C PRO A 190 5.89 8.37 -33.70
N GLN A 191 6.27 9.60 -34.07
CA GLN A 191 7.51 9.86 -34.82
C GLN A 191 8.74 9.62 -33.94
N ALA A 192 8.74 10.10 -32.69
CA ALA A 192 9.84 9.82 -31.76
C ALA A 192 9.94 8.33 -31.46
N LEU A 193 8.82 7.63 -31.31
CA LEU A 193 8.79 6.20 -31.10
C LEU A 193 9.42 5.43 -32.28
N VAL A 194 8.97 5.69 -33.51
CA VAL A 194 9.54 5.04 -34.70
C VAL A 194 11.01 5.41 -34.87
N GLY A 195 11.38 6.68 -34.70
CA GLY A 195 12.77 7.13 -34.77
C GLY A 195 13.67 6.46 -33.73
N SER A 196 13.18 6.29 -32.50
CA SER A 196 13.89 5.60 -31.42
C SER A 196 14.16 4.13 -31.77
N PHE A 197 13.21 3.46 -32.41
CA PHE A 197 13.39 2.08 -32.85
C PHE A 197 14.32 1.96 -34.06
N LEU A 198 14.21 2.83 -35.06
CA LEU A 198 15.09 2.85 -36.23
C LEU A 198 16.55 3.17 -35.86
N THR A 199 16.77 3.85 -34.74
CA THR A 199 18.11 4.16 -34.20
C THR A 199 18.56 3.16 -33.13
N SER A 200 17.78 2.12 -32.85
CA SER A 200 18.14 1.07 -31.89
C SER A 200 19.14 0.08 -32.49
N THR A 201 20.04 -0.45 -31.67
CA THR A 201 21.01 -1.47 -32.08
C THR A 201 20.33 -2.75 -32.56
N GLU A 202 19.20 -3.09 -31.97
CA GLU A 202 18.38 -4.27 -32.34
C GLU A 202 17.82 -4.19 -33.77
N PHE A 203 17.63 -2.99 -34.30
CA PHE A 203 17.24 -2.80 -35.70
C PHE A 203 18.46 -2.65 -36.61
N LEU A 204 19.42 -1.82 -36.21
CA LEU A 204 20.57 -1.49 -37.04
C LEU A 204 21.48 -2.69 -37.30
N VAL A 205 21.71 -3.56 -36.31
CA VAL A 205 22.58 -4.73 -36.51
C VAL A 205 21.97 -5.72 -37.52
N PRO A 206 20.71 -6.19 -37.38
CA PRO A 206 20.08 -7.03 -38.40
C PRO A 206 19.98 -6.37 -39.77
N LEU A 207 19.71 -5.05 -39.81
CA LEU A 207 19.69 -4.30 -41.07
C LEU A 207 21.08 -4.32 -41.73
N LEU A 208 22.14 -4.01 -41.00
CA LEU A 208 23.52 -4.04 -41.51
C LEU A 208 23.94 -5.45 -41.97
N VAL A 209 23.55 -6.49 -41.23
CA VAL A 209 23.79 -7.89 -41.63
C VAL A 209 23.04 -8.20 -42.92
N THR A 210 21.77 -7.80 -43.05
CA THR A 210 20.96 -8.02 -44.25
C THR A 210 21.54 -7.29 -45.46
N VAL A 211 21.95 -6.03 -45.27
CA VAL A 211 22.60 -5.21 -46.30
C VAL A 211 23.95 -5.82 -46.68
N GLY A 212 24.78 -6.21 -45.72
CA GLY A 212 26.07 -6.85 -45.95
C GLY A 212 25.93 -8.16 -46.73
N PHE A 213 24.95 -8.98 -46.36
CA PHE A 213 24.62 -10.21 -47.09
C PHE A 213 24.18 -9.91 -48.52
N ALA A 214 23.32 -8.90 -48.72
CA ALA A 214 22.90 -8.48 -50.06
C ALA A 214 24.07 -7.97 -50.92
N VAL A 215 25.02 -7.22 -50.35
CA VAL A 215 26.23 -6.76 -51.03
C VAL A 215 27.14 -7.93 -51.41
N VAL A 216 27.37 -8.88 -50.49
CA VAL A 216 28.15 -10.09 -50.78
C VAL A 216 27.49 -10.89 -51.91
N ALA A 217 26.17 -11.09 -51.86
CA ALA A 217 25.43 -11.79 -52.89
C ALA A 217 25.51 -11.12 -54.27
N ALA A 218 25.45 -9.78 -54.30
CA ALA A 218 25.57 -9.01 -55.54
C ALA A 218 26.99 -9.09 -56.13
N THR A 219 28.03 -9.01 -55.30
CA THR A 219 29.43 -9.05 -55.74
C THR A 219 29.92 -10.43 -56.17
N THR A 220 29.32 -11.50 -55.64
CA THR A 220 29.69 -12.90 -55.95
C THR A 220 28.85 -13.54 -57.06
N GLY A 221 27.87 -12.83 -57.61
CA GLY A 221 27.04 -13.30 -58.74
C GLY A 221 25.93 -14.29 -58.38
N ILE A 222 25.73 -14.59 -57.10
CA ILE A 222 24.68 -15.51 -56.60
C ILE A 222 23.36 -14.81 -56.27
N GLY A 223 23.14 -13.58 -56.76
CA GLY A 223 22.00 -12.73 -56.37
C GLY A 223 20.63 -13.39 -56.48
N VAL A 224 20.38 -14.21 -57.52
CA VAL A 224 19.10 -14.92 -57.71
C VAL A 224 18.89 -16.01 -56.66
N VAL A 225 19.94 -16.73 -56.25
CA VAL A 225 19.86 -17.75 -55.19
C VAL A 225 19.79 -17.09 -53.82
N ALA A 226 20.51 -15.99 -53.63
CA ALA A 226 20.54 -15.25 -52.37
C ALA A 226 19.19 -14.56 -52.04
N LEU A 227 18.34 -14.29 -53.03
CA LEU A 227 16.96 -13.82 -52.83
C LEU A 227 16.18 -14.72 -51.86
N GLY A 228 16.41 -16.04 -51.89
CA GLY A 228 15.81 -16.99 -50.95
C GLY A 228 16.20 -16.75 -49.48
N GLY A 229 17.36 -16.15 -49.22
CA GLY A 229 17.81 -15.77 -47.87
C GLY A 229 17.50 -14.31 -47.50
N ILE A 230 17.61 -13.39 -48.46
CA ILE A 230 17.38 -11.95 -48.24
C ILE A 230 15.92 -11.67 -47.89
N VAL A 231 14.97 -12.31 -48.58
CA VAL A 231 13.54 -12.05 -48.35
C VAL A 231 13.12 -12.41 -46.91
N PRO A 232 13.43 -13.60 -46.38
CA PRO A 232 13.20 -13.91 -44.96
C PRO A 232 13.92 -12.97 -43.99
N MET A 233 15.16 -12.54 -44.30
CA MET A 233 15.89 -11.59 -43.46
C MET A 233 15.17 -10.24 -43.39
N VAL A 234 14.78 -9.66 -44.54
CA VAL A 234 14.04 -8.39 -44.60
C VAL A 234 12.70 -8.50 -43.88
N LEU A 235 11.96 -9.59 -44.12
CA LEU A 235 10.71 -9.85 -43.41
C LEU A 235 10.93 -10.02 -41.90
N GLY A 236 12.02 -10.64 -41.48
CA GLY A 236 12.43 -10.76 -40.08
C GLY A 236 12.70 -9.41 -39.43
N VAL A 237 13.50 -8.55 -40.08
CA VAL A 237 13.79 -7.18 -39.62
C VAL A 237 12.49 -6.36 -39.53
N PHE A 238 11.65 -6.41 -40.56
CA PHE A 238 10.37 -5.70 -40.58
C PHE A 238 9.40 -6.21 -39.49
N SER A 239 9.32 -7.53 -39.29
CA SER A 239 8.51 -8.16 -38.25
C SER A 239 8.94 -7.72 -36.85
N LEU A 240 10.25 -7.59 -36.60
CA LEU A 240 10.80 -7.13 -35.33
C LEU A 240 10.39 -5.68 -35.04
N VAL A 241 10.49 -4.78 -36.03
CA VAL A 241 10.10 -3.37 -35.90
C VAL A 241 8.59 -3.22 -35.71
N SER A 242 7.81 -3.84 -36.59
CA SER A 242 6.36 -3.71 -36.58
C SER A 242 5.74 -4.19 -35.27
N ARG A 243 6.17 -5.35 -34.74
CA ARG A 243 5.68 -5.86 -33.45
C ARG A 243 5.92 -4.88 -32.29
N ARG A 244 7.12 -4.29 -32.22
CA ARG A 244 7.49 -3.38 -31.12
C ARG A 244 6.79 -2.03 -31.23
N VAL A 245 6.71 -1.47 -32.44
CA VAL A 245 5.96 -0.23 -32.71
C VAL A 245 4.49 -0.43 -32.38
N ILE A 246 3.86 -1.52 -32.83
CA ILE A 246 2.46 -1.83 -32.53
C ILE A 246 2.23 -1.96 -31.02
N ALA A 247 3.16 -2.57 -30.27
CA ALA A 247 3.04 -2.78 -28.82
C ALA A 247 3.20 -1.48 -27.99
N MET A 248 4.01 -0.54 -28.47
CA MET A 248 4.33 0.72 -27.77
C MET A 248 3.65 1.94 -28.38
N PHE A 249 2.80 1.76 -29.38
CA PHE A 249 2.13 2.86 -30.05
C PHE A 249 1.23 3.64 -29.09
N HIS A 250 1.13 4.96 -29.29
CA HIS A 250 0.29 5.85 -28.49
C HIS A 250 0.57 5.74 -26.98
N PHE A 251 1.83 5.59 -26.61
CA PHE A 251 2.25 5.47 -25.21
C PHE A 251 1.95 6.77 -24.45
N THR A 252 1.14 6.67 -23.40
CA THR A 252 0.85 7.77 -22.50
C THR A 252 1.14 7.37 -21.06
N LEU A 253 1.78 8.28 -20.34
CA LEU A 253 1.99 8.20 -18.90
C LEU A 253 1.11 9.27 -18.25
N ALA A 254 0.17 8.83 -17.40
CA ALA A 254 -0.74 9.70 -16.67
C ALA A 254 -0.57 9.51 -15.16
N GLU A 255 -0.84 10.56 -14.41
CA GLU A 255 -1.01 10.54 -12.96
C GLU A 255 -2.47 10.22 -12.64
N SER A 256 -2.68 9.24 -11.78
CA SER A 256 -3.99 8.81 -11.28
C SER A 256 -4.02 8.99 -9.76
N SER A 257 -5.21 9.03 -9.16
CA SER A 257 -5.38 9.26 -7.71
C SER A 257 -4.64 8.25 -6.82
N ARG A 258 -4.29 7.09 -7.36
CA ARG A 258 -3.62 5.98 -6.63
C ARG A 258 -2.24 5.60 -7.18
N GLY A 259 -1.68 6.36 -8.13
CA GLY A 259 -0.34 6.07 -8.70
C GLY A 259 -0.16 6.53 -10.15
N LEU A 260 0.78 5.90 -10.85
CA LEU A 260 1.04 6.17 -12.27
C LEU A 260 0.24 5.21 -13.14
N ARG A 261 -0.31 5.70 -14.26
CA ARG A 261 -1.00 4.88 -15.26
C ARG A 261 -0.24 4.92 -16.58
N VAL A 262 0.03 3.75 -17.12
CA VAL A 262 0.64 3.58 -18.44
C VAL A 262 -0.41 3.02 -19.41
N THR A 263 -0.68 3.75 -20.48
CA THR A 263 -1.55 3.27 -21.56
C THR A 263 -0.75 3.15 -22.85
N ARG A 264 -0.83 1.99 -23.52
CA ARG A 264 -0.09 1.73 -24.77
C ARG A 264 -0.73 0.65 -25.63
N GLY A 265 -0.42 0.69 -26.93
CA GLY A 265 -0.71 -0.34 -27.91
C GLY A 265 -1.69 0.10 -29.01
N LEU A 266 -1.38 -0.28 -30.26
CA LEU A 266 -2.22 0.02 -31.42
C LEU A 266 -3.34 -1.02 -31.59
N THR A 267 -2.97 -2.31 -31.64
CA THR A 267 -3.94 -3.41 -31.83
C THR A 267 -4.53 -3.84 -30.50
N ASN A 268 -3.67 -4.13 -29.52
CA ASN A 268 -4.06 -4.50 -28.17
C ASN A 268 -3.77 -3.32 -27.25
N LEU A 269 -4.81 -2.57 -26.89
CA LEU A 269 -4.68 -1.45 -25.97
C LEU A 269 -4.57 -1.99 -24.54
N THR A 270 -3.49 -1.66 -23.85
CA THR A 270 -3.23 -2.06 -22.47
C THR A 270 -3.18 -0.82 -21.60
N SER A 271 -3.95 -0.82 -20.50
CA SER A 271 -4.02 0.23 -19.49
C SER A 271 -3.61 -0.39 -18.16
N GLN A 272 -2.40 -0.05 -17.71
CA GLN A 272 -1.76 -0.64 -16.55
C GLN A 272 -1.61 0.41 -15.44
N SER A 273 -1.94 0.05 -14.20
CA SER A 273 -1.73 0.89 -13.03
C SER A 273 -0.46 0.46 -12.29
N VAL A 274 0.47 1.39 -12.12
CA VAL A 274 1.75 1.19 -11.43
C VAL A 274 1.76 2.04 -10.17
N PRO A 275 1.57 1.43 -8.98
CA PRO A 275 1.69 2.12 -7.70
C PRO A 275 3.12 2.63 -7.50
N VAL A 276 3.27 3.89 -7.09
CA VAL A 276 4.58 4.55 -6.95
C VAL A 276 5.40 3.94 -5.82
N ASP A 277 4.75 3.56 -4.72
CA ASP A 277 5.32 2.91 -3.55
C ASP A 277 5.96 1.55 -3.88
N ARG A 278 5.50 0.88 -4.94
CA ARG A 278 5.99 -0.42 -5.39
C ARG A 278 7.18 -0.34 -6.34
N ILE A 279 7.54 0.84 -6.80
CA ILE A 279 8.73 1.04 -7.62
C ILE A 279 9.98 0.89 -6.73
N GLN A 280 10.84 -0.06 -7.07
CA GLN A 280 12.04 -0.41 -6.30
C GLN A 280 13.29 0.30 -6.78
N GLY A 281 13.31 0.65 -8.06
CA GLY A 281 14.43 1.31 -8.68
C GLY A 281 14.08 1.78 -10.09
N VAL A 282 14.94 2.63 -10.63
CA VAL A 282 14.80 3.18 -11.97
C VAL A 282 16.09 2.96 -12.75
N ARG A 283 15.95 2.58 -14.02
CA ARG A 283 17.04 2.50 -14.99
C ARG A 283 16.79 3.51 -16.12
N LEU A 284 17.79 4.36 -16.35
CA LEU A 284 17.82 5.32 -17.44
C LEU A 284 18.82 4.83 -18.48
N CYS A 285 18.37 4.62 -19.72
CA CYS A 285 19.18 4.16 -20.83
C CYS A 285 19.29 5.23 -21.92
N GLN A 286 20.51 5.52 -22.36
CA GLN A 286 20.77 6.39 -23.50
C GLN A 286 21.79 5.74 -24.45
N PRO A 287 21.31 5.13 -25.55
CA PRO A 287 22.15 4.72 -26.65
C PRO A 287 22.96 5.89 -27.23
N VAL A 288 24.18 5.63 -27.73
CA VAL A 288 25.03 6.69 -28.31
C VAL A 288 24.35 7.41 -29.46
N LEU A 289 23.60 6.70 -30.29
CA LEU A 289 22.84 7.29 -31.41
C LEU A 289 21.71 8.21 -30.95
N TRP A 290 21.28 8.12 -29.68
CA TRP A 290 20.23 8.94 -29.09
C TRP A 290 20.77 10.23 -28.46
N LYS A 291 22.09 10.31 -28.19
CA LYS A 291 22.74 11.51 -27.64
C LYS A 291 22.46 12.79 -28.44
N PRO A 292 22.59 12.83 -29.78
CA PRO A 292 22.31 14.06 -30.54
C PRO A 292 20.83 14.46 -30.50
N PHE A 293 19.92 13.49 -30.35
CA PHE A 293 18.48 13.75 -30.23
C PHE A 293 18.03 14.04 -28.79
N GLY A 294 18.92 13.88 -27.81
CA GLY A 294 18.60 14.01 -26.39
C GLY A 294 17.61 12.97 -25.88
N TRP A 295 17.45 11.83 -26.56
CA TRP A 295 16.48 10.80 -26.17
C TRP A 295 17.01 9.91 -25.04
N TRP A 296 16.08 9.49 -24.20
CA TRP A 296 16.30 8.58 -23.07
C TRP A 296 15.16 7.57 -22.99
N ARG A 297 15.48 6.36 -22.55
CA ARG A 297 14.51 5.34 -22.15
C ARG A 297 14.51 5.21 -20.64
N VAL A 298 13.33 5.09 -20.03
CA VAL A 298 13.15 4.93 -18.59
C VAL A 298 12.47 3.60 -18.32
N ASP A 299 13.17 2.71 -17.63
CA ASP A 299 12.65 1.43 -17.16
C ASP A 299 12.57 1.46 -15.62
N VAL A 300 11.60 0.75 -15.06
CA VAL A 300 11.34 0.66 -13.60
C VAL A 300 11.30 -0.79 -13.15
N ASP A 301 11.76 -1.01 -11.93
CA ASP A 301 11.64 -2.29 -11.24
C ASP A 301 10.40 -2.26 -10.33
N ILE A 302 9.44 -3.15 -10.54
CA ILE A 302 8.14 -3.15 -9.86
C ILE A 302 7.92 -4.50 -9.19
N VAL A 303 7.57 -4.48 -7.90
CA VAL A 303 7.22 -5.69 -7.14
C VAL A 303 5.83 -6.20 -7.53
N GLY A 304 5.71 -7.52 -7.73
CA GLY A 304 4.44 -8.21 -8.01
C GLY A 304 4.26 -8.58 -9.49
N TYR A 305 4.85 -7.81 -10.40
CA TYR A 305 4.85 -8.11 -11.82
C TYR A 305 5.95 -9.14 -12.14
N GLY A 306 5.63 -10.42 -11.96
CA GLY A 306 6.57 -11.52 -12.20
C GLY A 306 7.00 -11.60 -13.67
N SER A 307 8.31 -11.60 -13.93
CA SER A 307 8.92 -11.79 -15.27
C SER A 307 8.79 -13.22 -15.83
N ARG A 308 7.75 -13.98 -15.45
CA ARG A 308 7.48 -15.34 -15.93
C ARG A 308 6.34 -15.31 -16.94
N ASP A 309 6.70 -14.95 -18.17
CA ASP A 309 6.02 -15.35 -19.41
C ASP A 309 6.96 -14.97 -20.58
N SER A 310 8.10 -15.65 -20.68
CA SER A 310 9.10 -15.43 -21.75
C SER A 310 8.76 -16.11 -23.08
N GLU A 311 7.53 -16.60 -23.28
CA GLU A 311 7.12 -17.20 -24.57
C GLU A 311 6.30 -16.26 -25.46
N ASN A 312 5.89 -15.09 -24.98
CA ASN A 312 5.30 -14.06 -25.83
C ASN A 312 5.79 -12.68 -25.39
N ASN A 313 6.16 -11.83 -26.35
CA ASN A 313 6.75 -10.47 -26.25
C ASN A 313 6.05 -9.44 -25.33
N GLY A 314 5.12 -9.83 -24.45
CA GLY A 314 4.43 -8.96 -23.50
C GLY A 314 5.18 -8.70 -22.19
N GLY A 315 6.13 -9.55 -21.78
CA GLY A 315 6.80 -9.47 -20.47
C GLY A 315 7.79 -8.29 -20.31
N GLU A 316 8.45 -7.86 -21.40
CA GLU A 316 9.34 -6.68 -21.36
C GLU A 316 8.57 -5.36 -21.20
N ALA A 317 7.29 -5.34 -21.56
CA ALA A 317 6.55 -4.10 -21.72
C ALA A 317 5.93 -3.57 -20.41
N THR A 318 6.00 -4.36 -19.33
CA THR A 318 5.49 -4.05 -17.99
C THR A 318 6.48 -3.20 -17.18
N SER A 319 7.77 -3.32 -17.47
CA SER A 319 8.84 -2.58 -16.79
C SER A 319 9.27 -1.30 -17.50
N VAL A 320 8.72 -1.00 -18.68
CA VAL A 320 9.02 0.24 -19.42
C VAL A 320 8.08 1.35 -18.94
N LEU A 321 8.65 2.37 -18.28
CA LEU A 321 7.91 3.55 -17.87
C LEU A 321 7.82 4.58 -19.00
N LEU A 322 8.89 4.78 -19.76
CA LEU A 322 8.93 5.63 -20.95
C LEU A 322 9.84 5.00 -22.02
N PRO A 323 9.31 4.60 -23.20
CA PRO A 323 10.12 3.97 -24.24
C PRO A 323 11.11 4.94 -24.89
N VAL A 324 10.69 6.20 -25.06
CA VAL A 324 11.53 7.30 -25.53
C VAL A 324 11.00 8.59 -24.91
N ALA A 325 11.91 9.37 -24.33
CA ALA A 325 11.61 10.61 -23.64
C ALA A 325 12.71 11.64 -23.83
N THR A 326 12.32 12.91 -23.90
CA THR A 326 13.24 14.05 -23.82
C THR A 326 13.69 14.29 -22.38
N PRO A 327 14.79 15.03 -22.13
CA PRO A 327 15.28 15.26 -20.77
C PRO A 327 14.24 15.97 -19.87
N ALA A 328 13.40 16.81 -20.46
CA ALA A 328 12.29 17.45 -19.74
C ALA A 328 11.22 16.43 -19.30
N GLN A 329 10.83 15.52 -20.19
CA GLN A 329 9.87 14.46 -19.88
C GLN A 329 10.43 13.47 -18.85
N VAL A 330 11.72 13.13 -18.92
CA VAL A 330 12.39 12.30 -17.90
C VAL A 330 12.30 12.98 -16.53
N ARG A 331 12.61 14.27 -16.41
CA ARG A 331 12.50 14.99 -15.13
C ARG A 331 11.07 14.98 -14.57
N VAL A 332 10.06 15.20 -15.43
CA VAL A 332 8.65 15.13 -15.01
C VAL A 332 8.31 13.74 -14.48
N ALA A 333 8.67 12.68 -15.19
CA ALA A 333 8.41 11.31 -14.74
C ALA A 333 9.17 10.98 -13.43
N MET A 334 10.46 11.36 -13.35
CA MET A 334 11.28 11.14 -12.15
C MET A 334 10.76 11.88 -10.93
N SER A 335 10.26 13.11 -11.09
CA SER A 335 9.66 13.87 -9.99
C SER A 335 8.45 13.18 -9.35
N ARG A 336 7.77 12.29 -10.10
CA ARG A 336 6.62 11.53 -9.61
C ARG A 336 6.98 10.15 -9.10
N VAL A 337 7.93 9.47 -9.75
CA VAL A 337 8.41 8.15 -9.32
C VAL A 337 9.25 8.24 -8.05
N LEU A 338 10.09 9.28 -7.94
CA LEU A 338 10.98 9.53 -6.82
C LEU A 338 10.81 11.00 -6.35
N PRO A 339 9.71 11.31 -5.62
CA PRO A 339 9.44 12.68 -5.18
C PRO A 339 10.54 13.20 -4.26
N GLY A 340 11.09 14.38 -4.59
CA GLY A 340 12.16 15.02 -3.83
C GLY A 340 13.56 14.40 -4.01
N PHE A 341 13.77 13.54 -5.02
CA PHE A 341 15.10 13.05 -5.38
C PHE A 341 15.70 13.92 -6.49
N ALA A 342 16.80 14.60 -6.20
CA ALA A 342 17.56 15.36 -7.19
C ALA A 342 18.61 14.46 -7.86
N VAL A 343 18.16 13.49 -8.66
CA VAL A 343 19.02 12.45 -9.27
C VAL A 343 20.18 13.06 -10.06
N GLU A 344 19.98 14.20 -10.72
CA GLU A 344 21.02 14.88 -11.49
C GLU A 344 22.11 15.54 -10.63
N GLN A 345 21.86 15.78 -9.35
CA GLN A 345 22.78 16.46 -8.42
C GLN A 345 23.68 15.49 -7.65
N ILE A 346 23.43 14.18 -7.77
CA ILE A 346 24.19 13.15 -7.06
C ILE A 346 25.64 13.12 -7.61
N ALA A 347 26.60 13.44 -6.74
CA ALA A 347 28.01 13.42 -7.10
C ALA A 347 28.46 12.00 -7.43
N THR A 348 29.03 11.81 -8.62
CA THR A 348 29.53 10.50 -9.09
C THR A 348 31.05 10.46 -9.14
N HIS A 349 31.61 9.37 -8.64
CA HIS A 349 33.03 9.05 -8.61
C HIS A 349 33.40 8.07 -9.72
N GLY A 350 34.56 8.28 -10.34
CA GLY A 350 35.12 7.36 -11.32
C GLY A 350 35.88 6.20 -10.68
N VAL A 351 36.13 5.15 -11.45
CA VAL A 351 36.89 3.97 -11.00
C VAL A 351 38.42 4.18 -11.08
N PRO A 352 39.21 3.42 -10.29
CA PRO A 352 40.67 3.48 -10.33
C PRO A 352 41.24 3.12 -11.72
N ARG A 353 42.33 3.79 -12.14
CA ARG A 353 42.99 3.57 -13.45
C ARG A 353 43.40 2.11 -13.73
N ARG A 354 43.64 1.30 -12.69
CA ARG A 354 43.99 -0.12 -12.80
C ARG A 354 42.84 -1.00 -13.31
N ALA A 355 41.59 -0.52 -13.25
CA ALA A 355 40.44 -1.17 -13.85
C ALA A 355 40.59 -1.35 -15.38
N ARG A 356 41.46 -0.56 -16.05
CA ARG A 356 41.77 -0.71 -17.48
C ARG A 356 42.27 -2.10 -17.88
N TRP A 357 42.91 -2.84 -16.96
CA TRP A 357 43.40 -4.18 -17.25
C TRP A 357 42.27 -5.20 -17.37
N PHE A 358 41.13 -4.93 -16.73
CA PHE A 358 39.94 -5.75 -16.82
C PHE A 358 38.96 -5.23 -17.89
N ARG A 359 38.82 -3.90 -17.99
CA ARG A 359 37.91 -3.20 -18.91
C ARG A 359 38.66 -2.17 -19.74
N TRP A 360 39.47 -2.65 -20.67
CA TRP A 360 40.38 -1.79 -21.44
C TRP A 360 39.66 -0.74 -22.30
N PHE A 361 38.44 -1.05 -22.77
CA PHE A 361 37.69 -0.23 -23.71
C PHE A 361 36.54 0.60 -23.11
N ASP A 362 36.21 0.47 -21.83
CA ASP A 362 35.12 1.25 -21.23
C ASP A 362 35.25 1.56 -19.73
N TRP A 363 36.42 1.33 -19.13
CA TRP A 363 36.64 1.63 -17.70
C TRP A 363 36.29 3.08 -17.32
N TRP A 364 36.50 4.05 -18.21
CA TRP A 364 36.20 5.47 -17.95
C TRP A 364 34.69 5.78 -17.89
N THR A 365 33.85 4.87 -18.35
CA THR A 365 32.39 5.01 -18.31
C THR A 365 31.79 4.55 -16.98
N LEU A 366 32.56 3.81 -16.17
CA LEU A 366 32.11 3.28 -14.89
C LEU A 366 32.12 4.39 -13.84
N ARG A 367 30.95 4.70 -13.30
CA ARG A 367 30.80 5.69 -12.22
C ARG A 367 29.85 5.19 -11.15
N TYR A 368 30.04 5.64 -9.93
CA TYR A 368 29.15 5.34 -8.81
C TYR A 368 29.01 6.57 -7.90
N GLY A 369 27.88 6.75 -7.26
CA GLY A 369 27.59 7.86 -6.39
C GLY A 369 26.43 7.55 -5.45
N TRP A 370 26.23 8.37 -4.44
CA TRP A 370 25.10 8.26 -3.53
C TRP A 370 24.78 9.64 -2.95
N ASP A 371 23.56 9.83 -2.49
CA ASP A 371 23.15 10.95 -1.65
C ASP A 371 22.57 10.42 -0.32
N GLU A 372 21.69 11.18 0.33
CA GLU A 372 21.01 10.76 1.56
C GLU A 372 19.87 9.78 1.32
N ARG A 373 19.36 9.67 0.09
CA ARG A 373 18.11 8.96 -0.22
C ARG A 373 18.29 7.81 -1.21
N ALA A 374 19.26 7.86 -2.12
CA ALA A 374 19.52 6.87 -3.16
C ALA A 374 21.00 6.65 -3.45
N ILE A 375 21.29 5.45 -3.98
CA ILE A 375 22.55 5.12 -4.64
C ILE A 375 22.36 5.15 -6.16
N VAL A 376 23.38 5.64 -6.87
CA VAL A 376 23.43 5.71 -8.34
C VAL A 376 24.66 4.98 -8.86
N THR A 377 24.47 4.17 -9.89
CA THR A 377 25.56 3.50 -10.61
C THR A 377 25.42 3.71 -12.10
N GLU A 378 26.50 4.06 -12.77
CA GLU A 378 26.54 4.35 -14.21
C GLU A 378 27.56 3.46 -14.93
N HIS A 379 27.22 3.00 -16.13
CA HIS A 379 28.15 2.27 -16.98
C HIS A 379 27.75 2.29 -18.45
N GLY A 380 28.71 1.93 -19.32
CA GLY A 380 28.45 1.57 -20.71
C GLY A 380 28.91 2.62 -21.72
N TRP A 381 29.59 2.13 -22.77
CA TRP A 381 30.14 2.97 -23.85
C TRP A 381 29.14 3.17 -25.01
N LEU A 382 28.56 2.08 -25.54
CA LEU A 382 27.56 2.13 -26.62
C LEU A 382 26.16 2.53 -26.15
N VAL A 383 25.82 2.13 -24.92
CA VAL A 383 24.58 2.48 -24.24
C VAL A 383 24.99 2.96 -22.88
N HIS A 384 24.74 4.25 -22.61
CA HIS A 384 24.97 4.81 -21.29
C HIS A 384 23.78 4.44 -20.40
N GLU A 385 24.04 3.69 -19.35
CA GLU A 385 23.03 3.25 -18.40
C GLU A 385 23.29 3.88 -17.04
N ARG A 386 22.25 4.45 -16.44
CA ARG A 386 22.24 4.96 -15.07
C ARG A 386 21.16 4.24 -14.29
N HIS A 387 21.54 3.58 -13.21
CA HIS A 387 20.65 2.85 -12.31
C HIS A 387 20.54 3.64 -11.01
N VAL A 388 19.32 3.90 -10.55
CA VAL A 388 18.99 4.67 -9.35
C VAL A 388 18.18 3.78 -8.42
N VAL A 389 18.69 3.54 -7.22
CA VAL A 389 18.04 2.68 -6.22
C VAL A 389 17.91 3.46 -4.90
N PRO A 390 16.69 3.71 -4.40
CA PRO A 390 16.48 4.28 -3.07
C PRO A 390 17.07 3.39 -1.98
N HIS A 391 17.69 3.99 -0.96
CA HIS A 391 18.30 3.25 0.15
C HIS A 391 17.27 2.36 0.87
N ALA A 392 16.05 2.86 1.07
CA ALA A 392 14.98 2.11 1.73
C ALA A 392 14.58 0.81 0.99
N LYS A 393 14.80 0.75 -0.33
CA LYS A 393 14.44 -0.37 -1.21
C LYS A 393 15.59 -1.36 -1.45
N THR A 394 16.78 -1.11 -0.88
CA THR A 394 17.95 -2.00 -1.00
C THR A 394 17.79 -3.29 -0.19
N GLN A 395 17.60 -4.46 -0.81
CA GLN A 395 17.37 -5.72 -0.08
C GLN A 395 18.64 -6.31 0.53
N SER A 396 19.68 -6.46 -0.28
CA SER A 396 20.99 -6.94 0.14
C SER A 396 22.10 -6.18 -0.54
N VAL A 397 23.27 -6.18 0.09
CA VAL A 397 24.49 -5.66 -0.49
C VAL A 397 25.53 -6.76 -0.44
N ARG A 398 26.10 -7.13 -1.59
CA ARG A 398 27.15 -8.16 -1.69
C ARG A 398 28.38 -7.58 -2.36
N ILE A 399 29.53 -8.10 -1.97
CA ILE A 399 30.82 -7.80 -2.59
C ILE A 399 31.26 -9.04 -3.33
N GLU A 400 31.47 -8.91 -4.64
CA GLU A 400 32.02 -9.97 -5.47
C GLU A 400 33.45 -9.62 -5.87
N GLN A 401 34.36 -10.59 -5.70
CA GLN A 401 35.76 -10.41 -6.03
C GLN A 401 36.30 -11.72 -6.62
N GLY A 402 36.51 -11.72 -7.94
CA GLY A 402 37.17 -12.82 -8.64
C GLY A 402 38.70 -12.87 -8.42
N PRO A 403 39.37 -13.95 -8.85
CA PRO A 403 40.81 -14.14 -8.62
C PRO A 403 41.69 -13.03 -9.22
N LEU A 404 41.38 -12.57 -10.44
CA LEU A 404 42.11 -11.50 -11.11
C LEU A 404 41.84 -10.12 -10.48
N GLN A 405 40.60 -9.88 -10.04
CA GLN A 405 40.23 -8.68 -9.29
C GLN A 405 40.98 -8.61 -7.96
N ARG A 406 41.11 -9.73 -7.24
CA ARG A 406 41.91 -9.82 -6.01
C ARG A 406 43.37 -9.45 -6.24
N ARG A 407 43.98 -9.93 -7.34
CA ARG A 407 45.37 -9.56 -7.70
C ARG A 407 45.53 -8.07 -7.99
N LEU A 408 44.51 -7.43 -8.55
CA LEU A 408 44.47 -5.99 -8.85
C LEU A 408 43.88 -5.13 -7.72
N ARG A 409 43.53 -5.73 -6.57
CA ARG A 409 42.82 -5.08 -5.46
C ARG A 409 41.54 -4.37 -5.89
N LEU A 410 40.78 -5.01 -6.78
CA LEU A 410 39.48 -4.55 -7.26
C LEU A 410 38.37 -5.42 -6.68
N ALA A 411 37.16 -4.89 -6.59
CA ALA A 411 35.95 -5.63 -6.26
C ALA A 411 34.70 -4.96 -6.86
N ASP A 412 33.65 -5.73 -7.07
CA ASP A 412 32.33 -5.25 -7.49
C ASP A 412 31.41 -5.22 -6.28
N VAL A 413 30.62 -4.14 -6.12
CA VAL A 413 29.59 -4.03 -5.07
C VAL A 413 28.23 -4.08 -5.74
N HIS A 414 27.45 -5.09 -5.41
CA HIS A 414 26.09 -5.24 -5.92
C HIS A 414 25.11 -4.78 -4.85
N VAL A 415 24.18 -3.92 -5.26
CA VAL A 415 23.04 -3.49 -4.47
C VAL A 415 21.82 -4.19 -5.08
N ASP A 416 21.39 -5.27 -4.43
CA ASP A 416 20.32 -6.10 -4.97
C ASP A 416 18.95 -5.53 -4.55
N THR A 417 18.08 -5.37 -5.54
CA THR A 417 16.64 -5.07 -5.40
C THR A 417 15.83 -6.33 -5.74
N PRO A 418 14.49 -6.34 -5.55
CA PRO A 418 13.63 -7.38 -6.12
C PRO A 418 13.92 -7.62 -7.61
N LYS A 419 13.49 -8.78 -8.14
CA LYS A 419 13.76 -9.13 -9.54
C LYS A 419 13.15 -8.11 -10.50
N GLY A 420 13.99 -7.41 -11.26
CA GLY A 420 13.60 -6.55 -12.37
C GLY A 420 14.77 -6.08 -13.22
N PRO A 421 14.57 -5.09 -14.11
CA PRO A 421 15.58 -4.64 -15.09
C PRO A 421 16.68 -3.76 -14.47
N VAL A 422 16.53 -3.37 -13.22
CA VAL A 422 17.48 -2.53 -12.48
C VAL A 422 18.54 -3.43 -11.85
N HIS A 423 19.79 -3.20 -12.21
CA HIS A 423 20.93 -3.95 -11.72
C HIS A 423 21.99 -2.95 -11.26
N SER A 424 21.85 -2.48 -10.01
CA SER A 424 22.79 -1.52 -9.45
C SER A 424 24.06 -2.23 -9.02
N VAL A 425 25.11 -2.11 -9.85
CA VAL A 425 26.43 -2.69 -9.59
C VAL A 425 27.48 -1.61 -9.72
N ALA A 426 28.14 -1.28 -8.61
CA ALA A 426 29.33 -0.44 -8.61
C ALA A 426 30.52 -1.35 -8.98
N ARG A 427 31.01 -1.22 -10.22
CA ARG A 427 31.98 -2.16 -10.80
C ARG A 427 33.42 -1.68 -10.64
N GLN A 428 34.34 -2.60 -10.38
CA GLN A 428 35.80 -2.40 -10.40
C GLN A 428 36.25 -1.30 -9.42
N LEU A 429 35.69 -1.27 -8.22
CA LEU A 429 36.09 -0.35 -7.16
C LEU A 429 37.38 -0.84 -6.50
N ASP A 430 38.11 0.09 -5.88
CA ASP A 430 39.18 -0.28 -4.95
C ASP A 430 38.62 -1.14 -3.82
N GLU A 431 39.29 -2.22 -3.44
CA GLU A 431 38.81 -3.16 -2.42
C GLU A 431 38.43 -2.48 -1.09
N ALA A 432 39.22 -1.50 -0.64
CA ALA A 432 38.91 -0.77 0.60
C ALA A 432 37.67 0.10 0.43
N THR A 433 37.54 0.75 -0.73
CA THR A 433 36.37 1.56 -1.08
C THR A 433 35.11 0.71 -1.27
N ALA A 434 35.23 -0.46 -1.89
CA ALA A 434 34.14 -1.41 -2.06
C ALA A 434 33.59 -1.90 -0.72
N ARG A 435 34.49 -2.25 0.21
CA ARG A 435 34.13 -2.62 1.58
C ARG A 435 33.44 -1.47 2.31
N LYS A 436 34.00 -0.26 2.26
CA LYS A 436 33.40 0.93 2.87
C LYS A 436 32.02 1.26 2.28
N LEU A 437 31.88 1.20 0.96
CA LEU A 437 30.62 1.46 0.27
C LEU A 437 29.56 0.44 0.70
N ALA A 438 29.90 -0.85 0.77
CA ALA A 438 28.96 -1.89 1.15
C ALA A 438 28.42 -1.70 2.58
N TRP A 439 29.30 -1.45 3.56
CA TRP A 439 28.89 -1.20 4.94
C TRP A 439 28.05 0.07 5.07
N THR A 440 28.52 1.18 4.51
CA THR A 440 27.77 2.45 4.60
C THR A 440 26.43 2.39 3.87
N GLN A 441 26.31 1.63 2.78
CA GLN A 441 25.04 1.43 2.09
C GLN A 441 24.03 0.66 2.96
N LEU A 442 24.47 -0.35 3.71
CA LEU A 442 23.60 -1.06 4.66
C LEU A 442 23.09 -0.14 5.77
N ASP A 443 23.94 0.73 6.30
CA ASP A 443 23.55 1.69 7.33
C ASP A 443 22.56 2.74 6.78
N ARG A 444 22.82 3.27 5.57
CA ARG A 444 21.85 4.15 4.86
C ARG A 444 20.52 3.46 4.61
N ALA A 445 20.53 2.19 4.20
CA ALA A 445 19.32 1.42 3.97
C ALA A 445 18.51 1.22 5.26
N ARG A 446 19.18 0.94 6.38
CA ARG A 446 18.53 0.84 7.71
C ARG A 446 17.95 2.19 8.15
N ALA A 447 18.72 3.27 8.06
CA ALA A 447 18.28 4.61 8.43
C ALA A 447 17.09 5.08 7.58
N ALA A 448 17.14 4.88 6.26
CA ALA A 448 16.06 5.24 5.35
C ALA A 448 14.77 4.44 5.61
N ARG A 449 14.87 3.16 6.00
CA ARG A 449 13.69 2.37 6.42
C ARG A 449 13.12 2.83 7.75
N ALA A 450 13.98 3.17 8.71
CA ALA A 450 13.55 3.72 9.98
C ALA A 450 12.81 5.05 9.76
N ALA A 451 13.35 5.95 8.93
CA ALA A 451 12.68 7.20 8.55
C ALA A 451 11.36 6.96 7.79
N ALA A 452 11.34 6.03 6.83
CA ALA A 452 10.13 5.68 6.09
C ALA A 452 9.04 5.09 6.99
N ARG A 453 9.40 4.32 8.03
CA ARG A 453 8.46 3.80 9.05
C ARG A 453 7.93 4.88 9.99
N VAL A 454 8.65 6.00 10.15
CA VAL A 454 8.20 7.15 10.95
C VAL A 454 7.24 8.03 10.14
N THR A 455 7.41 8.13 8.82
CA THR A 455 6.46 8.82 7.92
C THR A 455 5.27 7.97 7.51
N ALA A 456 5.42 6.64 7.46
CA ALA A 456 4.35 5.69 7.24
C ALA A 456 3.76 5.27 8.58
N ASP A 457 3.27 6.25 9.32
CA ASP A 457 2.35 6.06 10.43
C ASP A 457 0.93 6.21 9.84
N PRO A 458 0.22 5.12 9.53
CA PRO A 458 -1.18 5.17 9.09
C PRO A 458 -2.12 5.89 10.06
N ALA A 459 -1.73 6.10 11.32
CA ALA A 459 -2.47 6.93 12.26
C ALA A 459 -2.21 8.45 12.06
N ALA A 460 -1.13 8.83 11.36
CA ALA A 460 -0.77 10.23 11.10
C ALA A 460 -1.17 10.74 9.71
N GLU A 461 -1.53 9.87 8.76
CA GLU A 461 -2.23 10.29 7.53
C GLU A 461 -3.70 10.61 7.87
N VAL A 462 -3.92 11.82 8.40
CA VAL A 462 -5.25 12.41 8.49
C VAL A 462 -5.89 12.35 7.10
N ARG A 463 -6.88 11.47 6.94
CA ARG A 463 -7.64 11.34 5.68
C ARG A 463 -8.12 12.73 5.28
N PRO A 464 -7.80 13.23 4.06
CA PRO A 464 -8.27 14.53 3.63
C PRO A 464 -9.79 14.56 3.66
N GLU A 465 -10.35 15.56 4.34
CA GLU A 465 -11.78 15.79 4.46
C GLU A 465 -12.40 15.97 3.06
N SER A 466 -13.48 15.22 2.76
CA SER A 466 -14.17 15.39 1.47
C SER A 466 -14.85 16.76 1.37
N GLU A 467 -15.13 17.27 0.17
CA GLU A 467 -15.81 18.57 0.03
C GLU A 467 -17.21 18.58 0.68
N ASP A 468 -17.88 17.44 0.72
CA ASP A 468 -19.19 17.26 1.37
C ASP A 468 -19.05 17.27 2.89
N GLU A 469 -18.07 16.53 3.41
CA GLU A 469 -17.71 16.56 4.82
C GLU A 469 -17.38 17.99 5.27
N ARG A 470 -16.61 18.70 4.45
CA ARG A 470 -16.16 20.05 4.72
C ARG A 470 -17.32 21.04 4.80
N ARG A 471 -18.28 20.96 3.87
CA ARG A 471 -19.49 21.80 3.84
C ARG A 471 -20.41 21.53 5.02
N SER A 472 -20.67 20.27 5.34
CA SER A 472 -21.48 19.89 6.51
C SER A 472 -20.84 20.35 7.81
N ALA A 473 -19.52 20.21 7.95
CA ALA A 473 -18.79 20.70 9.13
C ALA A 473 -18.92 22.22 9.29
N ASP A 474 -18.72 22.98 8.22
CA ASP A 474 -18.86 24.45 8.26
C ASP A 474 -20.29 24.89 8.63
N ALA A 475 -21.31 24.15 8.18
CA ALA A 475 -22.71 24.42 8.53
C ALA A 475 -22.98 24.20 10.03
N VAL A 476 -22.49 23.09 10.61
CA VAL A 476 -22.62 22.81 12.05
C VAL A 476 -21.84 23.81 12.90
N LEU A 477 -20.64 24.21 12.46
CA LEU A 477 -19.85 25.24 13.16
C LEU A 477 -20.60 26.58 13.18
N ALA A 478 -21.19 26.97 12.05
CA ALA A 478 -22.00 28.20 11.94
C ALA A 478 -23.26 28.15 12.81
N GLU A 479 -23.96 27.01 12.87
CA GLU A 479 -25.13 26.78 13.71
C GLU A 479 -24.80 26.95 15.20
N LEU A 480 -23.69 26.38 15.64
CA LEU A 480 -23.25 26.39 17.05
C LEU A 480 -22.44 27.64 17.42
N GLY A 481 -22.28 28.60 16.49
CA GLY A 481 -21.63 29.89 16.76
C GLY A 481 -20.12 29.82 16.96
N THR A 482 -19.44 28.84 16.34
CA THR A 482 -17.96 28.74 16.34
C THR A 482 -17.42 28.70 14.90
N GLY A 483 -16.10 28.71 14.75
CA GLY A 483 -15.41 28.78 13.46
C GLY A 483 -14.18 27.88 13.42
N ARG A 484 -13.72 27.55 12.20
CA ARG A 484 -12.52 26.71 12.01
C ARG A 484 -11.23 27.31 12.57
N ASP A 485 -11.19 28.63 12.74
CA ASP A 485 -10.09 29.35 13.40
C ASP A 485 -9.90 28.96 14.87
N ARG A 486 -10.91 28.32 15.48
CA ARG A 486 -10.91 27.85 16.87
C ARG A 486 -10.68 26.35 17.02
N LEU A 487 -10.08 25.70 16.02
CA LEU A 487 -9.71 24.28 16.10
C LEU A 487 -8.62 24.09 17.18
N LEU A 488 -8.90 23.23 18.16
CA LEU A 488 -7.99 22.88 19.25
C LEU A 488 -7.18 21.61 18.92
N GLY A 489 -7.76 20.67 18.19
CA GLY A 489 -7.12 19.42 17.82
C GLY A 489 -7.93 18.62 16.82
N GLU A 490 -7.24 17.82 16.00
CA GLU A 490 -7.83 17.00 14.96
C GLU A 490 -7.33 15.56 15.09
N GLY A 491 -8.26 14.63 15.28
CA GLY A 491 -7.99 13.20 15.38
C GLY A 491 -8.58 12.41 14.20
N GLY A 492 -8.31 11.10 14.19
CA GLY A 492 -8.81 10.17 13.19
C GLY A 492 -10.33 9.99 13.20
N GLU A 493 -10.99 10.20 14.34
CA GLU A 493 -12.44 9.98 14.52
C GLU A 493 -13.25 11.27 14.67
N SER A 494 -12.63 12.37 15.14
CA SER A 494 -13.33 13.64 15.40
C SER A 494 -12.39 14.85 15.33
N GLN A 495 -12.98 16.04 15.19
CA GLN A 495 -12.33 17.35 15.28
C GLN A 495 -12.86 18.08 16.52
N VAL A 496 -11.98 18.73 17.28
CA VAL A 496 -12.34 19.44 18.52
C VAL A 496 -12.12 20.93 18.35
N PHE A 497 -13.17 21.73 18.54
CA PHE A 497 -13.19 23.17 18.41
C PHE A 497 -13.51 23.84 19.76
N ALA A 498 -12.95 25.01 20.01
CA ALA A 498 -13.37 25.82 21.16
C ALA A 498 -14.69 26.54 20.86
N LEU A 499 -15.70 26.37 21.72
CA LEU A 499 -16.89 27.21 21.72
C LEU A 499 -16.63 28.48 22.53
N ASP A 500 -16.14 28.29 23.76
CA ASP A 500 -15.74 29.35 24.69
C ASP A 500 -14.66 28.85 25.67
N ASP A 501 -14.46 29.57 26.78
CA ASP A 501 -13.44 29.25 27.78
C ASP A 501 -13.76 27.98 28.60
N ASP A 502 -15.04 27.58 28.66
CA ASP A 502 -15.52 26.47 29.50
C ASP A 502 -16.08 25.29 28.69
N ARG A 503 -16.28 25.44 27.38
CA ARG A 503 -16.93 24.45 26.50
C ARG A 503 -16.15 24.20 25.21
N VAL A 504 -16.06 22.94 24.82
CA VAL A 504 -15.49 22.49 23.54
C VAL A 504 -16.54 21.73 22.72
N LEU A 505 -16.51 21.92 21.41
CA LEU A 505 -17.32 21.21 20.44
C LEU A 505 -16.48 20.06 19.85
N ARG A 506 -16.92 18.82 20.04
CA ARG A 506 -16.35 17.65 19.38
C ARG A 506 -17.26 17.25 18.21
N LEU A 507 -16.74 17.36 17.00
CA LEU A 507 -17.44 17.06 15.75
C LEU A 507 -16.92 15.74 15.18
N TYR A 508 -17.78 14.73 15.09
CA TYR A 508 -17.39 13.40 14.62
C TYR A 508 -17.26 13.34 13.08
N ARG A 509 -16.31 12.54 12.59
CA ARG A 509 -16.08 12.33 11.16
C ARG A 509 -17.11 11.37 10.55
N GLY A 510 -17.53 11.64 9.31
CA GLY A 510 -18.52 10.85 8.56
C GLY A 510 -19.87 11.56 8.40
N VAL A 511 -20.48 11.43 7.21
CA VAL A 511 -21.82 11.97 6.91
C VAL A 511 -22.85 10.85 7.03
N HIS A 512 -23.76 10.99 7.99
CA HIS A 512 -24.90 10.11 8.23
C HIS A 512 -26.19 10.76 7.72
N GLY A 513 -27.22 9.97 7.44
CA GLY A 513 -28.55 10.54 7.10
C GLY A 513 -29.12 11.32 8.30
N GLU A 514 -29.85 12.41 8.05
CA GLU A 514 -30.38 13.32 9.08
C GLU A 514 -31.26 12.62 10.14
N ASP A 515 -31.85 11.47 9.81
CA ASP A 515 -32.72 10.68 10.69
C ASP A 515 -32.01 9.55 11.48
N GLN A 516 -30.68 9.48 11.49
CA GLN A 516 -29.98 8.46 12.29
C GLN A 516 -29.87 8.87 13.77
N PRO A 517 -30.15 7.96 14.71
CA PRO A 517 -29.96 8.22 16.13
C PRO A 517 -28.48 8.49 16.45
N LEU A 518 -28.21 9.18 17.56
CA LEU A 518 -26.85 9.41 18.06
C LEU A 518 -26.08 8.08 18.12
N SER A 519 -24.76 8.16 17.89
CA SER A 519 -23.88 7.00 18.04
C SER A 519 -24.11 6.35 19.41
N PRO A 520 -24.38 5.04 19.49
CA PRO A 520 -24.66 4.35 20.76
C PRO A 520 -23.58 4.58 21.82
N VAL A 521 -22.34 4.77 21.38
CA VAL A 521 -21.18 5.08 22.25
C VAL A 521 -21.30 6.46 22.90
N VAL A 522 -21.76 7.47 22.15
CA VAL A 522 -21.93 8.84 22.67
C VAL A 522 -23.02 8.87 23.74
N ASP A 523 -24.14 8.17 23.51
CA ASP A 523 -25.22 8.07 24.51
C ASP A 523 -24.77 7.32 25.77
N GLN A 524 -23.98 6.25 25.63
CA GLN A 524 -23.38 5.53 26.76
C GLN A 524 -22.43 6.43 27.57
N LEU A 525 -21.53 7.15 26.90
CA LEU A 525 -20.60 8.08 27.54
C LEU A 525 -21.33 9.23 28.24
N ARG A 526 -22.34 9.82 27.59
CA ARG A 526 -23.20 10.85 28.20
C ARG A 526 -23.89 10.34 29.47
N GLY A 527 -24.42 9.11 29.43
CA GLY A 527 -25.03 8.47 30.58
C GLY A 527 -24.04 8.25 31.73
N LEU A 528 -22.83 7.78 31.41
CA LEU A 528 -21.77 7.46 32.37
C LEU A 528 -21.20 8.72 33.03
N TYR A 529 -20.87 9.75 32.25
CA TYR A 529 -20.38 11.03 32.76
C TYR A 529 -21.42 11.73 33.62
N GLY A 530 -22.69 11.72 33.17
CA GLY A 530 -23.79 12.27 33.95
C GLY A 530 -24.02 11.51 35.26
N PHE A 531 -23.77 10.20 35.29
CA PHE A 531 -23.80 9.41 36.52
C PHE A 531 -22.74 9.88 37.51
N TRP A 532 -21.46 9.96 37.11
CA TRP A 532 -20.38 10.39 38.00
C TRP A 532 -20.56 11.82 38.52
N GLU A 533 -21.05 12.73 37.68
CA GLU A 533 -21.29 14.11 38.12
C GLU A 533 -22.36 14.21 39.22
N ARG A 534 -23.36 13.32 39.19
CA ARG A 534 -24.44 13.25 40.20
C ARG A 534 -24.03 12.49 41.46
N THR A 535 -23.22 11.45 41.34
CA THR A 535 -22.95 10.50 42.44
C THR A 535 -21.65 10.74 43.18
N ARG A 536 -20.68 11.48 42.61
CA ARG A 536 -19.42 11.78 43.30
C ARG A 536 -19.60 12.72 44.50
N ALA A 537 -18.85 12.47 45.56
CA ALA A 537 -18.85 13.34 46.73
C ALA A 537 -18.30 14.74 46.38
N PRO A 538 -18.77 15.82 47.02
CA PRO A 538 -18.26 17.19 46.77
C PRO A 538 -16.75 17.35 47.00
N GLY A 539 -16.14 16.53 47.88
CA GLY A 539 -14.71 16.52 48.16
C GLY A 539 -13.84 15.83 47.10
N ASP A 540 -14.42 14.94 46.29
CA ASP A 540 -13.72 14.20 45.22
C ASP A 540 -13.68 14.97 43.89
N ARG A 541 -14.07 16.25 43.90
CA ARG A 541 -14.13 17.10 42.69
C ARG A 541 -12.80 17.71 42.28
N ALA A 542 -11.71 17.38 42.98
CA ALA A 542 -10.37 17.85 42.65
C ALA A 542 -9.90 17.36 41.26
N LEU A 543 -10.27 16.13 40.88
CA LEU A 543 -10.06 15.61 39.53
C LEU A 543 -11.23 15.99 38.62
N GLN A 544 -10.93 16.69 37.53
CA GLN A 544 -11.92 17.02 36.51
C GLN A 544 -12.16 15.80 35.62
N LEU A 545 -13.44 15.47 35.42
CA LEU A 545 -13.91 14.43 34.52
C LEU A 545 -14.70 15.08 33.37
N PRO A 546 -14.75 14.42 32.20
CA PRO A 546 -15.50 14.94 31.06
C PRO A 546 -16.98 14.93 31.40
N LEU A 547 -17.70 15.88 30.82
CA LEU A 547 -19.15 15.98 30.91
C LEU A 547 -19.69 16.44 29.56
N VAL A 548 -20.51 15.60 28.93
CA VAL A 548 -21.26 15.97 27.74
C VAL A 548 -22.43 16.85 28.19
N LEU A 549 -22.33 18.15 27.91
CA LEU A 549 -23.33 19.15 28.26
C LEU A 549 -24.51 19.08 27.29
N ASP A 550 -24.20 18.94 26.01
CA ASP A 550 -25.18 18.82 24.94
C ASP A 550 -24.69 17.91 23.82
N ALA A 551 -25.59 17.32 23.05
CA ALA A 551 -25.23 16.45 21.95
C ALA A 551 -26.37 16.39 20.92
N GLY A 552 -26.02 16.31 19.64
CA GLY A 552 -26.99 16.32 18.56
C GLY A 552 -26.46 15.78 17.25
N THR A 553 -27.37 15.66 16.30
CA THR A 553 -27.07 15.39 14.88
C THR A 553 -27.61 16.57 14.07
N SER A 554 -26.74 17.20 13.27
CA SER A 554 -27.12 18.29 12.36
C SER A 554 -26.30 18.22 11.08
N HIS A 555 -26.91 18.55 9.94
CA HIS A 555 -26.28 18.52 8.61
C HIS A 555 -25.54 17.19 8.30
N GLY A 556 -26.12 16.09 8.77
CA GLY A 556 -25.56 14.74 8.64
C GLY A 556 -24.31 14.47 9.47
N ARG A 557 -23.97 15.31 10.46
CA ARG A 557 -22.85 15.12 11.38
C ARG A 557 -23.34 14.96 12.80
N THR A 558 -22.68 14.09 13.54
CA THR A 558 -22.85 13.97 15.00
C THR A 558 -21.89 14.92 15.69
N TRP A 559 -22.37 15.64 16.70
CA TRP A 559 -21.56 16.54 17.51
C TRP A 559 -21.90 16.42 18.99
N THR A 560 -20.91 16.70 19.84
CA THR A 560 -21.09 16.84 21.30
C THR A 560 -20.46 18.15 21.78
N ILE A 561 -21.08 18.78 22.76
CA ILE A 561 -20.54 19.91 23.50
C ILE A 561 -20.10 19.39 24.85
N ASP A 562 -18.79 19.39 25.07
CA ASP A 562 -18.17 18.84 26.26
C ASP A 562 -17.62 19.97 27.14
N ARG A 563 -17.57 19.73 28.45
CA ARG A 563 -16.84 20.60 29.38
C ARG A 563 -15.36 20.65 29.01
N ARG A 564 -14.79 21.85 28.92
CA ARG A 564 -13.36 22.06 28.71
C ARG A 564 -12.57 21.82 30.00
N PHE A 565 -11.47 21.09 29.91
CA PHE A 565 -10.55 20.90 31.04
C PHE A 565 -9.66 22.13 31.25
N GLY A 566 -9.38 22.44 32.51
CA GLY A 566 -8.35 23.40 32.88
C GLY A 566 -6.96 22.76 32.82
N GLY A 567 -6.03 23.39 32.09
CA GLY A 567 -4.65 22.90 31.90
C GLY A 567 -4.35 22.45 30.47
N GLY A 568 -3.14 21.95 30.24
CA GLY A 568 -2.70 21.37 28.95
C GLY A 568 -2.57 19.86 29.02
N SER A 569 -2.50 19.19 27.86
CA SER A 569 -2.19 17.75 27.81
C SER A 569 -0.85 17.45 28.48
N LEU A 570 -0.80 16.43 29.32
CA LEU A 570 0.40 16.01 30.02
C LEU A 570 1.49 15.58 29.02
N ALA A 571 1.13 14.85 27.96
CA ALA A 571 2.07 14.48 26.89
C ALA A 571 2.71 15.70 26.20
N ALA A 572 1.94 16.76 25.96
CA ALA A 572 2.45 17.99 25.35
C ALA A 572 3.36 18.80 26.31
N TRP A 573 3.10 18.71 27.62
CA TRP A 573 3.84 19.47 28.63
C TRP A 573 5.14 18.80 29.08
N LEU A 574 5.16 17.46 29.20
CA LEU A 574 6.32 16.68 29.66
C LEU A 574 7.66 17.06 28.96
N PRO A 575 7.73 17.24 27.62
CA PRO A 575 8.97 17.63 26.95
C PRO A 575 9.53 19.00 27.35
N THR A 576 8.66 19.89 27.85
CA THR A 576 9.02 21.28 28.20
C THR A 576 9.41 21.45 29.67
N ALA A 577 9.11 20.45 30.51
CA ALA A 577 9.31 20.52 31.95
C ALA A 577 10.72 20.06 32.37
N ASP A 578 11.24 20.67 33.44
CA ASP A 578 12.46 20.21 34.09
C ASP A 578 12.23 18.89 34.86
N LEU A 579 13.32 18.23 35.29
CA LEU A 579 13.22 16.92 35.93
C LEU A 579 12.38 16.95 37.22
N ALA A 580 12.47 18.03 38.00
CA ALA A 580 11.71 18.18 39.24
C ALA A 580 10.21 18.35 38.95
N GLY A 581 9.85 19.19 37.99
CA GLY A 581 8.48 19.37 37.53
C GLY A 581 7.88 18.10 36.93
N ARG A 582 8.63 17.38 36.07
CA ARG A 582 8.18 16.10 35.51
C ARG A 582 7.86 15.09 36.61
N ARG A 583 8.78 14.88 37.55
CA ARG A 583 8.59 13.92 38.65
C ARG A 583 7.41 14.29 39.55
N ALA A 584 7.21 15.58 39.84
CA ALA A 584 6.04 16.03 40.60
C ALA A 584 4.71 15.75 39.87
N ALA A 585 4.65 16.01 38.56
CA ALA A 585 3.47 15.71 37.76
C ALA A 585 3.22 14.20 37.64
N LEU A 586 4.27 13.39 37.47
CA LEU A 586 4.18 11.93 37.42
C LEU A 586 3.78 11.33 38.77
N SER A 587 4.22 11.89 39.90
CA SER A 587 3.68 11.51 41.21
C SER A 587 2.19 11.85 41.32
N SER A 588 1.77 13.02 40.84
CA SER A 588 0.36 13.42 40.80
C SER A 588 -0.47 12.55 39.84
N LEU A 589 0.14 11.91 38.84
CA LEU A 589 -0.52 10.94 37.96
C LEU A 589 -0.94 9.68 38.72
N LEU A 590 -0.13 9.23 39.70
CA LEU A 590 -0.51 8.13 40.58
C LEU A 590 -1.70 8.50 41.48
N ASP A 591 -1.73 9.74 41.98
CA ASP A 591 -2.87 10.26 42.76
C ASP A 591 -4.16 10.30 41.92
N ALA A 592 -4.04 10.66 40.64
CA ALA A 592 -5.18 10.66 39.71
C ALA A 592 -5.71 9.24 39.44
N ALA A 593 -4.82 8.24 39.30
CA ALA A 593 -5.22 6.85 39.15
C ALA A 593 -5.96 6.30 40.40
N GLU A 594 -5.54 6.68 41.61
CA GLU A 594 -6.26 6.34 42.84
C GLU A 594 -7.63 7.02 42.91
N ALA A 595 -7.69 8.31 42.57
CA ALA A 595 -8.95 9.06 42.54
C ALA A 595 -9.95 8.44 41.55
N MET A 596 -9.46 8.00 40.38
CA MET A 596 -10.25 7.26 39.38
C MET A 596 -10.80 5.95 39.93
N ALA A 597 -9.97 5.16 40.62
CA ALA A 597 -10.38 3.89 41.21
C ALA A 597 -11.45 4.06 42.32
N GLY A 598 -11.49 5.22 42.97
CA GLY A 598 -12.49 5.58 43.99
C GLY A 598 -13.84 6.02 43.44
N LEU A 599 -13.99 6.19 42.12
CA LEU A 599 -15.25 6.66 41.53
C LEU A 599 -16.38 5.63 41.68
N PRO A 600 -17.63 6.10 41.87
CA PRO A 600 -18.77 5.21 42.03
C PRO A 600 -19.01 4.39 40.76
N LEU A 601 -19.46 3.16 40.98
CA LEU A 601 -19.63 2.16 39.93
C LEU A 601 -21.08 2.12 39.43
N PRO A 602 -21.32 2.12 38.12
CA PRO A 602 -22.68 2.12 37.57
C PRO A 602 -23.36 0.74 37.65
N VAL A 603 -22.59 -0.36 37.61
CA VAL A 603 -23.11 -1.72 37.76
C VAL A 603 -22.29 -2.54 38.78
N ALA A 604 -22.87 -3.63 39.28
CA ALA A 604 -22.19 -4.51 40.24
C ALA A 604 -21.35 -5.57 39.51
N GLY A 605 -20.15 -5.86 40.05
CA GLY A 605 -19.26 -6.89 39.50
C GLY A 605 -18.32 -6.38 38.40
N PHE A 606 -17.67 -7.32 37.71
CA PHE A 606 -16.81 -7.02 36.56
C PHE A 606 -17.67 -6.67 35.35
N ALA A 607 -17.36 -5.58 34.65
CA ALA A 607 -18.19 -5.14 33.55
C ALA A 607 -17.42 -4.36 32.49
N ARG A 608 -17.89 -4.42 31.25
CA ARG A 608 -17.56 -3.47 30.19
C ARG A 608 -18.61 -2.37 30.16
N LEU A 609 -18.19 -1.11 30.24
CA LEU A 609 -19.09 0.03 30.43
C LEU A 609 -19.47 0.75 29.13
N VAL A 610 -18.59 0.70 28.13
CA VAL A 610 -18.73 1.43 26.87
C VAL A 610 -18.46 0.47 25.71
N GLY A 611 -19.21 0.62 24.61
CA GLY A 611 -19.08 -0.21 23.41
C GLY A 611 -20.30 -1.07 23.11
N GLU A 612 -20.18 -1.93 22.09
CA GLU A 612 -21.28 -2.76 21.59
C GLU A 612 -21.80 -3.73 22.66
N GLY A 613 -23.09 -3.64 22.98
CA GLY A 613 -23.73 -4.46 24.02
C GLY A 613 -23.43 -4.04 25.47
N ALA A 614 -22.77 -2.88 25.69
CA ALA A 614 -22.51 -2.34 27.02
C ALA A 614 -23.74 -1.61 27.61
N PRO A 615 -23.94 -1.63 28.95
CA PRO A 615 -23.09 -2.29 29.94
C PRO A 615 -23.27 -3.82 29.93
N GLN A 616 -22.14 -4.55 29.96
CA GLN A 616 -22.12 -6.02 29.95
C GLN A 616 -21.33 -6.53 31.16
N THR A 617 -21.94 -7.37 32.00
CA THR A 617 -21.31 -7.94 33.20
C THR A 617 -20.70 -9.31 32.95
N TYR A 618 -19.63 -9.62 33.67
CA TYR A 618 -18.86 -10.86 33.57
C TYR A 618 -18.67 -11.46 34.97
N PRO A 619 -18.63 -12.81 35.08
CA PRO A 619 -18.53 -13.47 36.38
C PRO A 619 -17.11 -13.41 36.98
N SER A 620 -16.08 -13.18 36.16
CA SER A 620 -14.69 -13.10 36.60
C SER A 620 -13.87 -12.08 35.81
N LEU A 621 -12.77 -11.60 36.40
CA LEU A 621 -11.84 -10.67 35.74
C LEU A 621 -11.24 -11.27 34.46
N VAL A 622 -10.85 -12.56 34.50
CA VAL A 622 -10.21 -13.21 33.36
C VAL A 622 -11.17 -13.31 32.17
N GLU A 623 -12.45 -13.61 32.39
CA GLU A 623 -13.45 -13.66 31.33
C GLU A 623 -13.72 -12.29 30.71
N LEU A 624 -13.79 -11.23 31.53
CA LEU A 624 -13.87 -9.86 31.05
C LEU A 624 -12.69 -9.53 30.13
N LEU A 625 -11.46 -9.74 30.61
CA LEU A 625 -10.25 -9.38 29.88
C LEU A 625 -10.03 -10.24 28.63
N GLN A 626 -10.38 -11.53 28.66
CA GLN A 626 -10.35 -12.38 27.47
C GLN A 626 -11.36 -11.92 26.41
N SER A 627 -12.54 -11.45 26.81
CA SER A 627 -13.53 -10.92 25.86
C SER A 627 -13.02 -9.66 25.14
N MET A 628 -12.25 -8.82 25.85
CA MET A 628 -11.60 -7.63 25.26
C MET A 628 -10.47 -7.99 24.29
N LEU A 629 -9.77 -9.10 24.54
CA LEU A 629 -8.66 -9.54 23.69
C LEU A 629 -9.11 -10.29 22.43
N ALA A 630 -10.34 -10.82 22.38
CA ALA A 630 -10.80 -11.69 21.28
C ALA A 630 -10.66 -11.03 19.90
N GLY A 631 -11.04 -9.75 19.78
CA GLY A 631 -10.93 -8.99 18.53
C GLY A 631 -9.48 -8.74 18.10
N PRO A 632 -8.69 -7.98 18.90
CA PRO A 632 -7.31 -7.64 18.57
C PRO A 632 -6.41 -8.86 18.32
N THR A 633 -6.53 -9.90 19.13
CA THR A 633 -5.71 -11.12 18.97
C THR A 633 -6.07 -11.94 17.74
N THR A 634 -7.34 -11.92 17.32
CA THR A 634 -7.74 -12.55 16.05
C THR A 634 -7.12 -11.82 14.86
N ARG A 635 -7.18 -10.49 14.84
CA ARG A 635 -6.58 -9.66 13.77
C ARG A 635 -5.06 -9.80 13.70
N SER A 636 -4.41 -9.80 14.86
CA SER A 636 -2.94 -9.85 14.98
C SER A 636 -2.35 -11.26 15.03
N HIS A 637 -3.17 -12.32 14.92
CA HIS A 637 -2.74 -13.70 15.09
C HIS A 637 -1.55 -14.08 14.20
N ALA A 638 -1.58 -13.68 12.92
CA ALA A 638 -0.52 -13.98 11.96
C ALA A 638 0.80 -13.27 12.31
N HIS A 639 0.73 -12.03 12.80
CA HIS A 639 1.89 -11.24 13.18
C HIS A 639 2.51 -11.78 14.47
N LEU A 640 1.69 -12.00 15.50
CA LEU A 640 2.13 -12.55 16.78
C LEU A 640 2.76 -13.94 16.65
N THR A 641 2.17 -14.83 15.84
CA THR A 641 2.72 -16.19 15.61
C THR A 641 4.06 -16.17 14.87
N ARG A 642 4.28 -15.16 14.03
CA ARG A 642 5.55 -14.98 13.30
C ARG A 642 6.63 -14.36 14.17
N ASP A 643 6.27 -13.36 14.97
CA ASP A 643 7.23 -12.44 15.59
C ASP A 643 7.53 -12.77 17.08
N VAL A 644 6.64 -13.47 17.78
CA VAL A 644 6.80 -13.81 19.21
C VAL A 644 7.12 -15.30 19.37
N PRO A 645 8.30 -15.67 19.92
CA PRO A 645 8.61 -17.05 20.28
C PRO A 645 7.64 -17.58 21.35
N ASP A 646 7.03 -18.75 21.13
CA ASP A 646 6.09 -19.38 22.07
C ASP A 646 4.92 -18.46 22.52
N VAL A 647 4.28 -17.76 21.57
CA VAL A 647 3.12 -16.90 21.87
C VAL A 647 2.02 -17.62 22.66
N ALA A 648 1.78 -18.90 22.36
CA ALA A 648 0.79 -19.72 23.07
C ALA A 648 1.16 -19.91 24.54
N GLY A 649 2.42 -20.22 24.85
CA GLY A 649 2.88 -20.33 26.23
C GLY A 649 2.82 -19.00 26.99
N VAL A 650 3.12 -17.87 26.33
CA VAL A 650 2.99 -16.52 26.92
C VAL A 650 1.52 -16.23 27.27
N TRP A 651 0.61 -16.51 26.33
CA TRP A 651 -0.84 -16.39 26.51
C TRP A 651 -1.34 -17.22 27.69
N ASP A 652 -1.01 -18.51 27.74
CA ASP A 652 -1.45 -19.43 28.79
C ASP A 652 -0.90 -19.05 30.17
N ARG A 653 0.31 -18.49 30.24
CA ARG A 653 0.85 -17.95 31.51
C ARG A 653 0.04 -16.74 31.97
N MET A 654 -0.22 -15.78 31.08
CA MET A 654 -1.00 -14.58 31.39
C MET A 654 -2.42 -14.93 31.85
N VAL A 655 -3.13 -15.79 31.11
CA VAL A 655 -4.49 -16.23 31.47
C VAL A 655 -4.51 -16.93 32.83
N ARG A 656 -3.53 -17.81 33.11
CA ARG A 656 -3.42 -18.48 34.42
C ARG A 656 -3.13 -17.52 35.56
N ASP A 657 -2.31 -16.49 35.35
CA ASP A 657 -2.06 -15.45 36.35
C ASP A 657 -3.34 -14.64 36.63
N LEU A 658 -4.02 -14.17 35.57
CA LEU A 658 -5.26 -13.40 35.68
C LEU A 658 -6.39 -14.21 36.35
N ALA A 659 -6.50 -15.50 36.07
CA ALA A 659 -7.51 -16.37 36.70
C ALA A 659 -7.31 -16.53 38.22
N ARG A 660 -6.10 -16.31 38.74
CA ARG A 660 -5.78 -16.37 40.17
C ARG A 660 -5.91 -15.01 40.86
N ARG A 661 -6.11 -13.93 40.10
CA ARG A 661 -6.21 -12.57 40.65
C ARG A 661 -7.57 -12.37 41.33
N THR A 662 -7.55 -12.25 42.64
CA THR A 662 -8.71 -11.85 43.44
C THR A 662 -8.65 -10.35 43.71
N VAL A 663 -9.59 -9.60 43.15
CA VAL A 663 -9.65 -8.15 43.29
C VAL A 663 -11.11 -7.69 43.31
N THR A 664 -11.39 -6.60 44.01
CA THR A 664 -12.69 -5.93 43.97
C THR A 664 -12.71 -5.02 42.74
N PRO A 665 -13.73 -5.10 41.86
CA PRO A 665 -13.76 -4.29 40.64
C PRO A 665 -13.84 -2.80 40.99
N THR A 666 -12.97 -2.01 40.40
CA THR A 666 -13.00 -0.54 40.43
C THR A 666 -13.20 -0.01 39.03
N LEU A 667 -13.44 1.30 38.89
CA LEU A 667 -13.40 1.93 37.59
C LEU A 667 -11.98 1.87 37.04
N VAL A 668 -11.87 1.53 35.76
CA VAL A 668 -10.62 1.47 34.99
C VAL A 668 -10.86 2.23 33.69
N HIS A 669 -10.04 3.25 33.41
CA HIS A 669 -10.05 3.97 32.14
C HIS A 669 -9.65 3.05 30.98
N GLY A 670 -8.66 2.18 31.21
CA GLY A 670 -8.20 1.16 30.27
C GLY A 670 -7.26 1.66 29.18
N ASP A 671 -7.23 2.97 28.94
CA ASP A 671 -6.20 3.67 28.16
C ASP A 671 -5.67 4.89 28.93
N PHE A 672 -5.21 4.65 30.16
CA PHE A 672 -4.73 5.70 31.05
C PHE A 672 -3.28 6.07 30.70
N CYS A 673 -3.12 7.00 29.77
CA CYS A 673 -1.83 7.44 29.23
C CYS A 673 -1.68 8.98 29.26
N ALA A 674 -0.45 9.47 29.10
CA ALA A 674 -0.15 10.91 29.18
C ALA A 674 -0.95 11.80 28.19
N PRO A 675 -1.29 11.35 26.96
CA PRO A 675 -2.15 12.12 26.06
C PRO A 675 -3.55 12.39 26.61
N ASN A 676 -4.11 11.43 27.36
CA ASN A 676 -5.48 11.46 27.89
C ASN A 676 -5.59 12.18 29.24
N VAL A 677 -4.47 12.67 29.78
CA VAL A 677 -4.39 13.30 31.09
C VAL A 677 -4.00 14.77 30.95
N TYR A 678 -4.59 15.62 31.79
CA TYR A 678 -4.39 17.06 31.78
C TYR A 678 -3.61 17.51 33.02
N VAL A 679 -2.64 18.40 32.82
CA VAL A 679 -1.79 18.97 33.86
C VAL A 679 -1.92 20.48 33.87
N SER A 680 -1.99 21.07 35.06
CA SER A 680 -1.88 22.53 35.22
C SER A 680 -0.43 22.90 35.51
N PRO A 681 0.23 23.69 34.64
CA PRO A 681 1.58 24.17 34.90
C PRO A 681 1.57 25.18 36.05
N PRO A 682 2.71 25.34 36.76
CA PRO A 682 2.85 26.35 37.82
C PRO A 682 2.54 27.75 37.27
N SER A 683 1.64 28.48 37.94
CA SER A 683 1.29 29.85 37.54
C SER A 683 2.48 30.81 37.67
N PRO A 684 2.71 31.73 36.71
CA PRO A 684 3.84 32.66 36.74
C PRO A 684 3.85 33.63 37.94
N GLY A 685 2.77 33.71 38.72
CA GLY A 685 2.67 34.49 39.96
C GLY A 685 2.89 33.72 41.28
N SER A 686 3.02 32.38 41.23
CA SER A 686 3.19 31.51 42.41
C SER A 686 4.27 30.45 42.16
N PRO A 687 5.57 30.81 42.18
CA PRO A 687 6.68 29.92 41.79
C PRO A 687 6.94 28.72 42.73
N GLY A 688 6.06 28.45 43.70
CA GLY A 688 6.16 27.32 44.64
C GLY A 688 5.09 26.25 44.48
N GLU A 689 4.14 26.39 43.56
CA GLU A 689 3.08 25.40 43.37
C GLU A 689 3.55 24.27 42.44
N ALA A 690 3.63 23.04 42.97
CA ALA A 690 4.05 21.89 42.19
C ALA A 690 3.01 21.54 41.09
N PRO A 691 3.44 21.18 39.88
CA PRO A 691 2.53 20.78 38.80
C PRO A 691 1.72 19.55 39.22
N ARG A 692 0.40 19.60 39.00
CA ARG A 692 -0.55 18.55 39.39
C ARG A 692 -1.48 18.20 38.23
N VAL A 693 -1.84 16.93 38.18
CA VAL A 693 -2.87 16.42 37.27
C VAL A 693 -4.22 16.99 37.69
N THR A 694 -4.89 17.67 36.77
CA THR A 694 -6.16 18.36 37.01
C THR A 694 -7.34 17.65 36.37
N GLY A 695 -7.13 16.79 35.38
CA GLY A 695 -8.22 16.06 34.74
C GLY A 695 -7.78 14.85 33.94
N VAL A 696 -8.74 13.98 33.67
CA VAL A 696 -8.61 12.78 32.83
C VAL A 696 -9.75 12.81 31.83
N GLY A 697 -9.45 12.66 30.55
CA GLY A 697 -10.43 12.70 29.48
C GLY A 697 -10.30 11.52 28.52
N ASP A 698 -11.14 11.54 27.49
CA ASP A 698 -11.13 10.57 26.38
C ASP A 698 -11.43 9.11 26.76
N PHE A 699 -12.50 8.91 27.55
CA PHE A 699 -13.02 7.57 27.81
C PHE A 699 -13.57 6.97 26.52
N SER A 700 -13.23 5.71 26.31
CA SER A 700 -13.54 4.98 25.09
C SER A 700 -14.07 3.59 25.42
N PRO A 701 -14.30 2.70 24.43
CA PRO A 701 -14.63 1.30 24.68
C PRO A 701 -13.58 0.54 25.53
N HIS A 702 -12.42 1.14 25.83
CA HIS A 702 -11.45 0.62 26.80
C HIS A 702 -11.90 0.79 28.27
N THR A 703 -12.99 1.51 28.53
CA THR A 703 -13.48 1.80 29.90
C THR A 703 -14.18 0.58 30.51
N LEU A 704 -13.69 0.14 31.67
CA LEU A 704 -14.09 -1.12 32.33
C LEU A 704 -14.37 -0.93 33.82
N GLN A 705 -15.06 -1.91 34.40
CA GLN A 705 -15.02 -2.21 35.83
C GLN A 705 -14.13 -3.45 36.04
N ALA A 706 -12.87 -3.22 36.41
CA ALA A 706 -11.82 -4.24 36.42
C ALA A 706 -10.82 -3.99 37.58
N ASP A 707 -9.59 -4.47 37.43
CA ASP A 707 -8.54 -4.29 38.43
C ASP A 707 -7.93 -2.87 38.32
N PRO A 708 -7.86 -2.06 39.40
CA PRO A 708 -7.27 -0.72 39.37
C PRO A 708 -5.79 -0.71 38.93
N LEU A 709 -5.08 -1.83 39.04
CA LEU A 709 -3.70 -1.94 38.59
C LEU A 709 -3.55 -1.80 37.07
N MET A 710 -4.64 -1.91 36.29
CA MET A 710 -4.62 -1.67 34.86
C MET A 710 -4.28 -0.21 34.53
N ASP A 711 -4.93 0.76 35.18
CA ASP A 711 -4.64 2.19 34.95
C ASP A 711 -3.27 2.57 35.50
N LEU A 712 -2.87 1.99 36.64
CA LEU A 712 -1.51 2.14 37.17
C LEU A 712 -0.46 1.61 36.19
N THR A 713 -0.76 0.47 35.54
CA THR A 713 0.11 -0.09 34.51
C THR A 713 0.15 0.83 33.30
N GLY A 714 -0.99 1.38 32.85
CA GLY A 714 -1.03 2.36 31.76
C GLY A 714 -0.15 3.59 32.04
N ALA A 715 -0.28 4.16 33.24
CA ALA A 715 0.51 5.31 33.69
C ALA A 715 2.02 5.06 33.61
N VAL A 716 2.47 3.85 33.94
CA VAL A 716 3.90 3.48 33.93
C VAL A 716 4.35 3.06 32.53
N ALA A 717 3.62 2.13 31.91
CA ALA A 717 4.01 1.43 30.71
C ALA A 717 3.96 2.34 29.47
N PHE A 718 2.93 3.16 29.34
CA PHE A 718 2.75 4.01 28.15
C PHE A 718 3.68 5.22 28.13
N LEU A 719 4.30 5.57 29.27
CA LEU A 719 5.42 6.53 29.26
C LEU A 719 6.59 6.05 28.40
N GLU A 720 6.79 4.74 28.22
CA GLU A 720 7.82 4.21 27.33
C GLU A 720 7.54 4.50 25.84
N LEU A 721 6.31 4.90 25.49
CA LEU A 721 5.91 5.28 24.14
C LEU A 721 6.10 6.79 23.86
N GLU A 722 6.29 7.59 24.91
CA GLU A 722 6.52 9.03 24.78
C GLU A 722 7.86 9.35 24.12
N THR A 723 7.89 10.45 23.36
CA THR A 723 9.00 10.75 22.44
C THR A 723 10.09 11.65 23.00
N TYR A 724 9.94 12.13 24.24
CA TYR A 724 10.90 13.03 24.87
C TYR A 724 12.11 12.29 25.46
N GLU A 725 13.24 12.99 25.55
CA GLU A 725 14.47 12.45 26.12
C GLU A 725 14.29 12.17 27.62
N GLY A 726 14.48 10.91 28.02
CA GLY A 726 14.33 10.46 29.41
C GLY A 726 13.01 9.77 29.74
N ALA A 727 12.08 9.62 28.79
CA ALA A 727 10.77 8.99 29.02
C ALA A 727 10.84 7.58 29.63
N VAL A 728 11.77 6.73 29.15
CA VAL A 728 11.99 5.39 29.72
C VAL A 728 12.52 5.47 31.15
N ALA A 729 13.43 6.40 31.45
CA ALA A 729 13.96 6.58 32.80
C ALA A 729 12.89 7.12 33.76
N ASP A 730 12.00 7.98 33.27
CA ASP A 730 10.86 8.49 34.03
C ASP A 730 9.81 7.38 34.26
N SER A 731 9.59 6.47 33.30
CA SER A 731 8.80 5.25 33.46
C SER A 731 9.37 4.32 34.55
N GLU A 732 10.67 4.02 34.49
CA GLU A 732 11.36 3.20 35.50
C GLU A 732 11.30 3.82 36.90
N TRP A 733 11.50 5.14 36.98
CA TRP A 733 11.36 5.88 38.24
C TRP A 733 9.94 5.81 38.79
N LEU A 734 8.92 5.99 37.94
CA LEU A 734 7.52 5.94 38.33
C LEU A 734 7.11 4.53 38.78
N LEU A 735 7.64 3.48 38.14
CA LEU A 735 7.49 2.10 38.61
C LEU A 735 8.06 1.92 40.02
N GLY A 736 9.24 2.48 40.29
CA GLY A 736 9.85 2.47 41.62
C GLY A 736 8.97 3.16 42.67
N GLN A 737 8.36 4.30 42.33
CA GLN A 737 7.41 5.00 43.21
C GLN A 737 6.14 4.19 43.45
N ALA A 738 5.60 3.53 42.41
CA ALA A 738 4.45 2.64 42.56
C ALA A 738 4.76 1.45 43.49
N VAL A 739 5.93 0.83 43.34
CA VAL A 739 6.39 -0.26 44.24
C VAL A 739 6.54 0.22 45.68
N GLN A 740 7.07 1.43 45.88
CA GLN A 740 7.21 2.01 47.22
C GLN A 740 5.84 2.28 47.88
N ARG A 741 4.85 2.75 47.09
CA ARG A 741 3.51 3.13 47.58
C ARG A 741 2.61 1.93 47.84
N TYR A 742 2.61 0.95 46.94
CA TYR A 742 1.66 -0.17 46.95
C TYR A 742 2.29 -1.53 47.30
N GLY A 743 3.60 -1.58 47.46
CA GLY A 743 4.35 -2.79 47.82
C GLY A 743 4.97 -3.55 46.63
N PRO A 744 5.82 -4.55 46.91
CA PRO A 744 6.62 -5.23 45.90
C PRO A 744 5.81 -6.12 44.95
N GLU A 745 4.62 -6.59 45.36
CA GLU A 745 3.78 -7.44 44.52
C GLU A 745 3.23 -6.69 43.29
N VAL A 746 3.11 -5.36 43.37
CA VAL A 746 2.61 -4.53 42.25
C VAL A 746 3.51 -4.63 41.02
N ALA A 747 4.83 -4.71 41.19
CA ALA A 747 5.74 -4.90 40.04
C ALA A 747 5.42 -6.18 39.24
N ARG A 748 5.10 -7.27 39.94
CA ARG A 748 4.70 -8.54 39.30
C ARG A 748 3.43 -8.35 38.49
N TRP A 749 2.40 -7.73 39.07
CA TRP A 749 1.11 -7.54 38.40
C TRP A 749 1.19 -6.53 37.25
N ILE A 750 1.99 -5.47 37.38
CA ILE A 750 2.31 -4.58 36.25
C ILE A 750 2.93 -5.38 35.09
N GLY A 751 3.81 -6.34 35.37
CA GLY A 751 4.35 -7.24 34.34
C GLY A 751 3.32 -8.17 33.69
N VAL A 752 2.24 -8.55 34.40
CA VAL A 752 1.11 -9.30 33.82
C VAL A 752 0.28 -8.37 32.93
N TYR A 753 -0.03 -7.16 33.40
CA TYR A 753 -0.83 -6.20 32.64
C TYR A 753 -0.09 -5.59 31.44
N ARG A 754 1.24 -5.47 31.49
CA ARG A 754 2.07 -5.12 30.32
C ARG A 754 1.88 -6.15 29.20
N ARG A 755 1.86 -7.44 29.53
CA ARG A 755 1.56 -8.52 28.57
C ARG A 755 0.12 -8.46 28.07
N TYR A 756 -0.83 -8.17 28.95
CA TYR A 756 -2.22 -7.94 28.55
C TYR A 756 -2.33 -6.81 27.52
N PHE A 757 -1.78 -5.63 27.82
CA PHE A 757 -1.78 -4.50 26.90
C PHE A 757 -1.02 -4.79 25.61
N ALA A 758 0.06 -5.57 25.66
CA ALA A 758 0.78 -5.97 24.47
C ALA A 758 -0.04 -6.89 23.55
N PHE A 759 -0.87 -7.78 24.09
CA PHE A 759 -1.86 -8.54 23.30
C PHE A 759 -3.06 -7.69 22.86
N TYR A 760 -3.40 -6.67 23.64
CA TYR A 760 -4.52 -5.78 23.33
C TYR A 760 -4.19 -4.86 22.15
N PHE A 761 -2.98 -4.29 22.12
CA PHE A 761 -2.50 -3.39 21.07
C PHE A 761 -1.69 -4.09 19.97
N SER A 762 -1.68 -5.42 19.92
CA SER A 762 -0.91 -6.16 18.91
C SER A 762 -1.45 -6.03 17.49
N ASP A 763 -2.69 -5.58 17.31
CA ASP A 763 -3.29 -5.29 16.00
C ASP A 763 -2.81 -3.97 15.38
N THR A 764 -2.00 -3.20 16.11
CA THR A 764 -1.29 -2.02 15.59
C THR A 764 -0.11 -2.37 14.69
N ALA A 765 0.18 -3.64 14.41
CA ALA A 765 1.34 -4.08 13.62
C ALA A 765 1.46 -3.38 12.26
N ASP A 766 0.32 -3.10 11.63
CA ASP A 766 0.26 -2.45 10.33
C ASP A 766 0.03 -0.93 10.43
N VAL A 767 -0.42 -0.43 11.60
CA VAL A 767 -0.92 0.95 11.80
C VAL A 767 0.03 1.81 12.63
N GLU A 768 0.64 1.27 13.69
CA GLU A 768 1.54 2.01 14.58
C GLU A 768 2.77 1.16 14.96
N PRO A 769 3.83 1.17 14.14
CA PRO A 769 4.97 0.26 14.31
C PRO A 769 5.73 0.44 15.62
N ARG A 770 5.68 1.63 16.25
CA ARG A 770 6.31 1.90 17.55
C ARG A 770 5.60 1.17 18.68
N THR A 771 4.27 1.25 18.71
CA THR A 771 3.42 0.54 19.66
C THR A 771 3.55 -0.97 19.47
N TYR A 772 3.56 -1.45 18.22
CA TYR A 772 3.78 -2.87 17.97
C TYR A 772 5.19 -3.34 18.41
N ALA A 773 6.24 -2.56 18.16
CA ALA A 773 7.59 -2.88 18.65
C ALA A 773 7.66 -2.86 20.18
N TRP A 774 6.89 -2.01 20.85
CA TRP A 774 6.74 -2.04 22.30
C TRP A 774 6.04 -3.32 22.76
N CYS A 775 4.95 -3.72 22.09
CA CYS A 775 4.22 -4.96 22.37
C CYS A 775 5.15 -6.18 22.28
N LEU A 776 5.96 -6.26 21.21
CA LEU A 776 6.94 -7.34 21.06
C LEU A 776 7.90 -7.40 22.25
N ARG A 777 8.43 -6.28 22.73
CA ARG A 777 9.33 -6.27 23.90
C ARG A 777 8.67 -6.76 25.18
N GLN A 778 7.36 -6.55 25.35
CA GLN A 778 6.65 -7.05 26.53
C GLN A 778 6.29 -8.54 26.41
N LEU A 779 6.19 -9.07 25.19
CA LEU A 779 5.83 -10.47 24.90
C LEU A 779 7.05 -11.38 24.72
N ASP A 780 8.19 -10.83 24.33
CA ASP A 780 9.47 -11.54 24.24
C ASP A 780 9.93 -11.84 25.67
N GLY A 781 9.75 -13.09 26.09
CA GLY A 781 9.96 -13.51 27.47
C GLY A 781 11.39 -13.23 27.93
N ALA A 782 11.56 -12.27 28.82
CA ALA A 782 12.74 -12.17 29.68
C ALA A 782 12.81 -13.35 30.65
#